data_AF-A0A940QKJ1-F1
#
_entry.id   AF-A0A940QKJ1-F1
#
_cell.length_a   1.000
_cell.length_b   1.000
_cell.length_c   1.000
_cell.angle_alpha   90.00
_cell.angle_beta   90.00
_cell.angle_gamma   90.00
#
_symmetry.space_group_name_H-M   'P 1'
#
loop_
_entity.id
_entity.type
_entity.pdbx_description
1 polymer ?
#
loop_
_entity_poly.entity_id
_entity_poly.type
_entity_poly.pdbx_seq_one_letter_code
_entity_poly.pdbx_strand_id
1 'polypeptide(L)'
;MPACLGVASLLAALAVALVASAGPDPTASPEPRTDGTRVYSPPDEVRPRPKKPTITYWTVTVSMEIEPTTEPASVRMLVPVSDGRQAILARTVRPSAFRFREEATPPNLWVSWESAAVKAQKGSLSYNYTARLTDLWADVPRLALAENPPPPDGEASLAPTETIQSADPALVRRAAALTREATRIDEMTWSLYQYAASFLRSESADQPDDARAVLNAEQGSPSGRARLLVALLRSVGIPARLVGGLRLEDAARKRATLSWVEAWLGGKWIPFDPSNGHYATLPANYLALYYGDLPLIEHTAKIGFHYDMLMHQVTRQALLAQEAEPATTTINRVRELNLETERVRTYAFYAEKPVASVVLITDAPIASGIIEQIVAEARERSISVVFLSASFESRYFRENYLQRLIANNFAALAESHLLLVSTRDEAGLYALLQLGEQRLILRDARLVVSGGFPRAVGKVLGSVLYRLVRPGELVLVNPQAPLLSLWNMARANLLDGTPMVEAAALWDLRPQVLDADDVRGLAGWRRGLVRAWSAAVLAQVPLQAINLILVLPVIACIVVIFRSVVGIETFGTFAPVIVSLAFLMTGLVWGAVIFCVIVGFGVVMRSALQRFRIQLVARLAVLIALVSVMMAGLTVVGAYLGVGALLNVSIFPMVIMSNVIENFTTTQVELGTREAIRLTRNTLLVCAACYLTIEWGGIQSIVLSFPEVLIGVVALEIAIGKWRGLRLLEYLRFSDLGRPAGTPSP
;
A
#
# COMPACT_ATOMS: atom_id res chain seq x y z
N MET A 1 -26.32 -36.51 -25.24
CA MET A 1 -27.13 -36.32 -26.47
C MET A 1 -27.85 -37.62 -26.77
N PRO A 2 -29.10 -37.61 -27.26
CA PRO A 2 -29.81 -36.50 -27.93
C PRO A 2 -30.77 -35.76 -26.99
N ALA A 3 -30.85 -34.42 -26.96
CA ALA A 3 -31.35 -33.48 -27.98
C ALA A 3 -32.87 -33.63 -28.18
N CYS A 4 -33.69 -32.85 -27.47
CA CYS A 4 -34.24 -31.54 -27.89
C CYS A 4 -35.61 -31.68 -28.57
N LEU A 5 -36.70 -31.26 -27.88
CA LEU A 5 -37.75 -30.38 -28.45
C LEU A 5 -38.91 -30.10 -27.47
N GLY A 6 -39.29 -28.82 -27.39
CA GLY A 6 -40.54 -28.28 -26.83
C GLY A 6 -40.40 -27.81 -25.37
N VAL A 7 -40.08 -26.56 -25.02
CA VAL A 7 -40.61 -25.27 -25.51
C VAL A 7 -42.14 -25.28 -25.59
N ALA A 8 -42.82 -25.48 -24.46
CA ALA A 8 -44.27 -25.21 -24.33
C ALA A 8 -44.82 -25.27 -22.88
N SER A 9 -44.07 -24.86 -21.84
CA SER A 9 -44.61 -24.87 -20.46
C SER A 9 -44.13 -23.71 -19.59
N LEU A 10 -43.77 -22.59 -20.22
CA LEU A 10 -43.26 -21.38 -19.59
C LEU A 10 -44.35 -20.33 -19.27
N LEU A 11 -45.63 -20.71 -19.18
CA LEU A 11 -46.75 -19.75 -19.02
C LEU A 11 -47.86 -20.18 -18.02
N ALA A 12 -47.61 -21.14 -17.13
CA ALA A 12 -48.65 -21.65 -16.22
C ALA A 12 -48.23 -21.81 -14.74
N ALA A 13 -47.31 -20.97 -14.26
CA ALA A 13 -46.94 -20.91 -12.83
C ALA A 13 -46.89 -19.47 -12.30
N LEU A 14 -47.77 -18.61 -12.83
CA LEU A 14 -47.90 -17.20 -12.46
C LEU A 14 -49.36 -16.91 -12.10
N ALA A 15 -49.87 -17.62 -11.09
CA ALA A 15 -51.07 -17.29 -10.32
C ALA A 15 -51.31 -18.40 -9.28
N VAL A 16 -50.85 -18.18 -8.05
CA VAL A 16 -51.39 -18.64 -6.74
C VAL A 16 -50.21 -18.54 -5.75
N ALA A 17 -49.95 -17.32 -5.32
CA ALA A 17 -49.19 -17.00 -4.12
C ALA A 17 -49.63 -15.61 -3.68
N LEU A 18 -50.88 -15.51 -3.20
CA LEU A 18 -51.36 -14.36 -2.47
C LEU A 18 -51.92 -14.89 -1.15
N VAL A 19 -51.56 -14.19 -0.09
CA VAL A 19 -51.91 -14.37 1.32
C VAL A 19 -50.86 -15.12 2.15
N ALA A 20 -50.34 -14.36 3.12
CA ALA A 20 -49.59 -14.73 4.33
C ALA A 20 -48.06 -14.85 4.25
N SER A 21 -47.38 -13.69 4.34
CA SER A 21 -46.41 -13.43 5.43
C SER A 21 -45.88 -12.00 5.31
N ALA A 22 -46.46 -11.07 6.06
CA ALA A 22 -45.93 -9.72 6.25
C ALA A 22 -44.67 -9.80 7.12
N GLY A 23 -43.53 -9.39 6.58
CA GLY A 23 -42.32 -9.11 7.35
C GLY A 23 -42.39 -7.72 8.01
N PRO A 24 -41.55 -7.44 9.02
CA PRO A 24 -41.35 -6.08 9.51
C PRO A 24 -40.48 -5.30 8.51
N ASP A 25 -41.03 -4.20 8.01
CA ASP A 25 -40.41 -3.28 7.06
C ASP A 25 -39.38 -2.38 7.78
N PRO A 26 -38.14 -2.23 7.28
CA PRO A 26 -37.19 -1.22 7.76
C PRO A 26 -37.30 0.04 6.90
N THR A 27 -38.49 0.65 6.83
CA THR A 27 -38.67 1.96 6.20
C THR A 27 -39.66 2.82 7.00
N ALA A 28 -39.14 3.53 8.00
CA ALA A 28 -39.85 4.67 8.58
C ALA A 28 -38.98 5.91 8.43
N SER A 29 -39.16 6.61 7.31
CA SER A 29 -38.89 8.05 7.25
C SER A 29 -39.87 8.73 8.21
N PRO A 30 -39.44 9.73 9.01
CA PRO A 30 -40.37 10.41 9.90
C PRO A 30 -41.42 11.17 9.06
N GLU A 31 -42.71 10.94 9.33
CA GLU A 31 -43.81 11.69 8.76
C GLU A 31 -43.71 13.19 9.12
N PRO A 32 -44.06 14.12 8.21
CA PRO A 32 -44.25 15.52 8.56
C PRO A 32 -45.51 15.65 9.45
N ARG A 33 -45.32 16.24 10.64
CA ARG A 33 -46.31 16.32 11.71
C ARG A 33 -47.50 17.22 11.38
N THR A 34 -48.68 16.72 11.73
CA THR A 34 -49.91 17.47 12.00
C THR A 34 -49.71 18.57 13.05
N ASP A 35 -50.48 19.65 12.88
CA ASP A 35 -50.53 20.97 13.53
C ASP A 35 -50.77 21.01 15.07
N GLY A 36 -50.15 20.11 15.84
CA GLY A 36 -50.25 20.04 17.30
C GLY A 36 -48.91 20.31 17.98
N THR A 37 -48.63 21.57 18.33
CA THR A 37 -47.44 21.98 19.09
C THR A 37 -47.41 21.36 20.50
N ARG A 38 -46.62 20.29 20.65
CA ARG A 38 -45.87 19.98 21.87
C ARG A 38 -44.49 19.47 21.49
N VAL A 39 -43.45 20.25 21.77
CA VAL A 39 -42.05 19.80 21.64
C VAL A 39 -41.26 20.21 22.87
N TYR A 40 -41.19 19.29 23.84
CA TYR A 40 -40.35 19.21 25.06
C TYR A 40 -40.29 17.69 25.38
N SER A 41 -39.24 17.01 25.82
CA SER A 41 -37.95 17.32 26.46
C SER A 41 -36.80 16.67 25.65
N PRO A 42 -35.53 17.02 25.91
CA PRO A 42 -34.41 16.16 25.53
C PRO A 42 -34.65 14.78 26.17
N PRO A 43 -34.55 13.65 25.44
CA PRO A 43 -34.57 12.36 26.10
C PRO A 43 -33.43 12.34 27.13
N ASP A 44 -33.71 11.93 28.37
CA ASP A 44 -32.69 11.55 29.36
C ASP A 44 -31.87 10.32 28.91
N GLU A 45 -31.91 9.98 27.61
CA GLU A 45 -30.98 9.06 26.97
C GLU A 45 -29.58 9.66 27.08
N VAL A 46 -28.89 9.23 28.13
CA VAL A 46 -27.46 9.34 28.31
C VAL A 46 -26.81 8.67 27.11
N ARG A 47 -26.61 9.42 26.02
CA ARG A 47 -25.71 9.00 24.95
C ARG A 47 -24.38 8.69 25.62
N PRO A 48 -23.82 7.49 25.47
CA PRO A 48 -22.63 7.09 26.21
C PRO A 48 -21.47 8.02 25.84
N ARG A 49 -21.17 8.98 26.72
CA ARG A 49 -20.02 9.86 26.59
C ARG A 49 -18.77 9.00 26.73
N PRO A 50 -17.91 8.87 25.71
CA PRO A 50 -16.71 8.08 25.86
C PRO A 50 -15.81 8.71 26.91
N LYS A 51 -15.16 7.84 27.69
CA LYS A 51 -14.29 8.24 28.80
C LYS A 51 -13.03 8.99 28.34
N LYS A 52 -12.71 8.96 27.05
CA LYS A 52 -11.55 9.63 26.44
C LYS A 52 -11.96 10.27 25.12
N PRO A 53 -11.48 11.49 24.84
CA PRO A 53 -11.73 12.14 23.57
C PRO A 53 -11.02 11.40 22.42
N THR A 54 -11.72 11.26 21.30
CA THR A 54 -11.19 10.71 20.06
C THR A 54 -10.33 11.76 19.39
N ILE A 55 -9.06 11.44 19.12
CA ILE A 55 -8.12 12.33 18.43
C ILE A 55 -7.82 11.75 17.05
N THR A 56 -7.96 12.55 16.02
CA THR A 56 -7.61 12.19 14.64
C THR A 56 -6.63 13.20 14.07
N TYR A 57 -5.83 12.78 13.09
CA TYR A 57 -4.90 13.65 12.38
C TYR A 57 -5.20 13.55 10.89
N TRP A 58 -5.19 14.69 10.22
CA TRP A 58 -5.58 14.81 8.84
C TRP A 58 -4.66 15.76 8.11
N THR A 59 -4.38 15.42 6.86
CA THR A 59 -3.72 16.30 5.90
C THR A 59 -4.71 16.61 4.79
N VAL A 60 -4.93 17.90 4.53
CA VAL A 60 -5.84 18.37 3.49
C VAL A 60 -5.05 19.15 2.46
N THR A 61 -5.09 18.68 1.22
CA THR A 61 -4.48 19.34 0.08
C THR A 61 -5.58 20.00 -0.76
N VAL A 62 -5.55 21.32 -0.84
CA VAL A 62 -6.38 22.10 -1.75
C VAL A 62 -5.59 22.34 -3.02
N SER A 63 -6.13 21.87 -4.14
CA SER A 63 -5.61 22.14 -5.48
C SER A 63 -6.55 23.10 -6.18
N MET A 64 -6.02 24.16 -6.78
CA MET A 64 -6.79 25.10 -7.58
C MET A 64 -6.11 25.29 -8.94
N GLU A 65 -6.91 25.41 -9.99
CA GLU A 65 -6.48 25.61 -11.36
C GLU A 65 -7.22 26.81 -11.95
N ILE A 66 -6.44 27.79 -12.39
CA ILE A 66 -6.90 29.06 -12.97
C ILE A 66 -6.58 29.05 -14.46
N GLU A 67 -7.59 29.30 -15.30
CA GLU A 67 -7.39 29.41 -16.74
C GLU A 67 -6.49 30.61 -17.10
N PRO A 68 -5.73 30.53 -18.21
CA PRO A 68 -4.85 31.61 -18.62
C PRO A 68 -5.63 32.90 -18.91
N THR A 69 -5.19 34.02 -18.34
CA THR A 69 -5.80 35.35 -18.56
C THR A 69 -4.73 36.43 -18.66
N THR A 70 -5.01 37.47 -19.44
CA THR A 70 -4.18 38.68 -19.55
C THR A 70 -4.58 39.76 -18.54
N GLU A 71 -5.71 39.58 -17.85
CA GLU A 71 -6.19 40.48 -16.81
C GLU A 71 -5.63 40.08 -15.43
N PRO A 72 -5.56 41.02 -14.46
CA PRO A 72 -5.18 40.70 -13.09
C PRO A 72 -6.11 39.65 -12.49
N ALA A 73 -5.52 38.59 -11.92
CA ALA A 73 -6.24 37.51 -11.27
C ALA A 73 -5.92 37.47 -9.78
N SER A 74 -6.96 37.54 -8.95
CA SER A 74 -6.91 37.34 -7.51
C SER A 74 -7.80 36.16 -7.11
N VAL A 75 -7.28 35.31 -6.24
CA VAL A 75 -8.03 34.24 -5.57
C VAL A 75 -7.74 34.35 -4.10
N ARG A 76 -8.78 34.36 -3.26
CA ARG A 76 -8.66 34.30 -1.81
C ARG A 76 -9.50 33.16 -1.25
N MET A 77 -8.98 32.48 -0.24
CA MET A 77 -9.62 31.32 0.39
C MET A 77 -9.57 31.44 1.90
N LEU A 78 -10.63 30.99 2.57
CA LEU A 78 -10.66 30.84 4.01
C LEU A 78 -9.96 29.55 4.45
N VAL A 79 -9.10 29.65 5.46
CA VAL A 79 -8.30 28.54 5.97
C VAL A 79 -8.55 28.29 7.45
N PRO A 80 -8.43 27.03 7.91
CA PRO A 80 -8.77 26.70 9.29
C PRO A 80 -7.80 27.36 10.27
N VAL A 81 -8.33 27.83 11.39
CA VAL A 81 -7.57 28.39 12.51
C VAL A 81 -7.58 27.41 13.67
N SER A 82 -6.51 27.39 14.48
CA SER A 82 -6.47 26.57 15.69
C SER A 82 -7.45 27.10 16.74
N ASP A 83 -8.20 26.21 17.37
CA ASP A 83 -9.11 26.50 18.49
C ASP A 83 -9.02 25.39 19.56
N GLY A 84 -9.97 25.32 20.49
CA GLY A 84 -9.98 24.31 21.55
C GLY A 84 -10.17 22.86 21.06
N ARG A 85 -10.74 22.66 19.87
CA ARG A 85 -11.10 21.36 19.27
C ARG A 85 -10.13 20.95 18.16
N GLN A 86 -9.66 21.89 17.36
CA GLN A 86 -8.74 21.67 16.25
C GLN A 86 -7.41 22.39 16.45
N ALA A 87 -6.30 21.71 16.20
CA ALA A 87 -4.97 22.32 16.19
C ALA A 87 -4.34 22.17 14.82
N ILE A 88 -4.00 23.29 14.18
CA ILE A 88 -3.30 23.30 12.89
C ILE A 88 -1.81 23.18 13.15
N LEU A 89 -1.23 22.07 12.72
CA LEU A 89 0.13 21.68 13.01
C LEU A 89 1.12 22.24 11.98
N ALA A 90 0.72 22.26 10.71
CA ALA A 90 1.55 22.74 9.62
C ALA A 90 0.70 23.33 8.50
N ARG A 91 1.26 24.31 7.80
CA ARG A 91 0.73 24.91 6.57
C ARG A 91 1.87 25.05 5.57
N THR A 92 1.63 24.62 4.35
CA THR A 92 2.62 24.64 3.27
C THR A 92 1.97 25.11 1.98
N VAL A 93 2.66 26.00 1.28
CA VAL A 93 2.23 26.57 0.00
C VAL A 93 3.24 26.11 -1.03
N ARG A 94 2.77 25.55 -2.16
CA ARG A 94 3.69 25.26 -3.28
C ARG A 94 4.07 26.57 -3.99
N PRO A 95 5.36 26.79 -4.31
CA PRO A 95 5.77 27.94 -5.10
C PRO A 95 4.97 28.02 -6.41
N SER A 96 4.41 29.19 -6.70
CA SER A 96 3.60 29.44 -7.90
C SER A 96 3.95 30.80 -8.51
N ALA A 97 3.39 31.10 -9.68
CA ALA A 97 3.58 32.41 -10.32
C ALA A 97 2.80 33.55 -9.63
N PHE A 98 2.03 33.23 -8.58
CA PHE A 98 1.20 34.18 -7.85
C PHE A 98 1.92 34.65 -6.58
N ARG A 99 1.68 35.92 -6.23
CA ARG A 99 2.10 36.47 -4.94
C ARG A 99 1.15 35.97 -3.86
N PHE A 100 1.70 35.24 -2.88
CA PHE A 100 0.96 34.72 -1.73
C PHE A 100 0.96 35.72 -0.57
N ARG A 101 -0.18 35.87 0.12
CA ARG A 101 -0.32 36.64 1.36
C ARG A 101 -1.29 35.94 2.32
N GLU A 102 -1.04 36.06 3.62
CA GLU A 102 -2.01 35.72 4.66
C GLU A 102 -2.54 37.01 5.31
N GLU A 103 -3.85 37.10 5.49
CA GLU A 103 -4.55 38.24 6.07
C GLU A 103 -5.46 37.75 7.20
N ALA A 104 -5.08 38.06 8.44
CA ALA A 104 -5.87 37.68 9.61
C ALA A 104 -7.03 38.67 9.78
N THR A 105 -8.26 38.16 9.72
CA THR A 105 -9.48 38.90 10.01
C THR A 105 -10.26 38.13 11.09
N PRO A 106 -9.84 38.20 12.37
CA PRO A 106 -10.40 37.38 13.42
C PRO A 106 -11.94 37.44 13.45
N PRO A 107 -12.64 36.30 13.60
CA PRO A 107 -12.11 34.97 13.92
C PRO A 107 -11.55 34.16 12.73
N ASN A 108 -11.60 34.71 11.52
CA ASN A 108 -11.20 34.03 10.28
C ASN A 108 -9.78 34.38 9.84
N LEU A 109 -9.21 33.55 8.96
CA LEU A 109 -7.94 33.80 8.30
C LEU A 109 -8.11 33.62 6.80
N TRP A 110 -7.72 34.64 6.05
CA TRP A 110 -7.69 34.62 4.60
C TRP A 110 -6.28 34.34 4.10
N VAL A 111 -6.21 33.53 3.05
CA VAL A 111 -5.01 33.41 2.21
C VAL A 111 -5.34 33.90 0.83
N SER A 112 -4.48 34.72 0.23
CA SER A 112 -4.69 35.28 -1.10
C SER A 112 -3.51 35.00 -2.03
N TRP A 113 -3.85 34.78 -3.30
CA TRP A 113 -2.94 34.63 -4.43
C TRP A 113 -3.28 35.70 -5.45
N GLU A 114 -2.31 36.56 -5.76
CA GLU A 114 -2.47 37.66 -6.70
C GLU A 114 -1.46 37.55 -7.85
N SER A 115 -1.92 37.71 -9.09
CA SER A 115 -1.06 37.81 -10.26
C SER A 115 -1.56 38.89 -11.21
N ALA A 116 -0.63 39.63 -11.84
CA ALA A 116 -0.97 40.61 -12.86
C ALA A 116 -1.44 39.99 -14.18
N ALA A 117 -1.00 38.76 -14.48
CA ALA A 117 -1.45 37.96 -15.62
C ALA A 117 -1.14 36.47 -15.39
N VAL A 118 -1.98 35.57 -15.92
CA VAL A 118 -1.81 34.12 -15.80
C VAL A 118 -1.40 33.54 -17.15
N LYS A 119 -0.14 33.12 -17.27
CA LYS A 119 0.38 32.47 -18.49
C LYS A 119 -0.12 31.02 -18.58
N ALA A 120 -0.20 30.49 -19.81
CA ALA A 120 -0.50 29.08 -20.07
C ALA A 120 0.38 28.15 -19.21
N GLN A 121 -0.23 27.13 -18.61
CA GLN A 121 0.41 26.15 -17.71
C GLN A 121 0.99 26.71 -16.39
N LYS A 122 0.75 27.99 -16.05
CA LYS A 122 1.18 28.60 -14.78
C LYS A 122 0.03 28.98 -13.84
N GLY A 123 -1.16 28.46 -14.09
CA GLY A 123 -2.37 28.69 -13.30
C GLY A 123 -2.62 27.72 -12.15
N SER A 124 -1.68 26.81 -11.84
CA SER A 124 -1.86 25.82 -10.78
C SER A 124 -1.40 26.35 -9.42
N LEU A 125 -2.29 26.28 -8.43
CA LEU A 125 -2.06 26.63 -7.03
C LEU A 125 -2.28 25.40 -6.14
N SER A 126 -1.49 25.27 -5.08
CA SER A 126 -1.65 24.20 -4.11
C SER A 126 -1.35 24.69 -2.69
N TYR A 127 -2.31 24.46 -1.81
CA TYR A 127 -2.25 24.80 -0.38
C TYR A 127 -2.49 23.53 0.44
N ASN A 128 -1.54 23.19 1.31
CA ASN A 128 -1.63 21.97 2.12
C ASN A 128 -1.53 22.33 3.61
N TYR A 129 -2.44 21.80 4.42
CA TYR A 129 -2.40 21.97 5.86
C TYR A 129 -2.70 20.67 6.58
N THR A 130 -2.11 20.56 7.77
CA THR A 130 -2.26 19.39 8.65
C THR A 130 -2.98 19.82 9.92
N ALA A 131 -4.04 19.10 10.28
CA ALA A 131 -4.87 19.39 11.45
C ALA A 131 -4.98 18.16 12.37
N ARG A 132 -4.88 18.41 13.68
CA ARG A 132 -5.31 17.49 14.72
C ARG A 132 -6.72 17.88 15.15
N LEU A 133 -7.67 16.94 15.08
CA LEU A 133 -9.05 17.15 15.51
C LEU A 133 -9.37 16.32 16.74
N THR A 134 -10.27 16.86 17.55
CA THR A 134 -10.82 16.20 18.74
C THR A 134 -12.34 16.19 18.64
N ASP A 135 -12.99 15.14 19.13
CA ASP A 135 -14.44 15.15 19.30
C ASP A 135 -14.88 16.16 20.38
N LEU A 136 -16.08 16.69 20.22
CA LEU A 136 -16.68 17.62 21.16
C LEU A 136 -18.00 17.06 21.69
N TRP A 137 -18.11 16.96 23.02
CA TRP A 137 -19.36 16.81 23.74
C TRP A 137 -19.52 18.01 24.66
N ALA A 138 -20.56 18.80 24.41
CA ALA A 138 -20.94 19.92 25.25
C ALA A 138 -22.25 19.61 25.99
N ASP A 139 -22.29 19.94 27.26
CA ASP A 139 -23.51 19.87 28.05
C ASP A 139 -24.29 21.17 27.83
N VAL A 140 -25.52 21.07 27.33
CA VAL A 140 -26.37 22.26 27.13
C VAL A 140 -26.84 22.75 28.49
N PRO A 141 -26.59 24.03 28.85
CA PRO A 141 -26.90 24.52 30.18
C PRO A 141 -28.41 24.60 30.41
N ARG A 142 -28.84 24.28 31.63
CA ARG A 142 -30.25 24.36 32.08
C ARG A 142 -30.52 25.70 32.76
N LEU A 143 -30.37 26.81 32.03
CA LEU A 143 -30.52 28.18 32.54
C LEU A 143 -31.65 28.94 31.84
N ALA A 144 -32.19 29.97 32.50
CA ALA A 144 -33.17 30.86 31.87
C ALA A 144 -32.51 31.74 30.81
N LEU A 145 -33.20 32.11 29.73
CA LEU A 145 -32.62 32.92 28.65
C LEU A 145 -31.99 34.23 29.15
N ALA A 146 -32.62 34.89 30.14
CA ALA A 146 -32.11 36.12 30.74
C ALA A 146 -30.79 35.94 31.51
N GLU A 147 -30.45 34.72 31.91
CA GLU A 147 -29.21 34.36 32.60
C GLU A 147 -28.09 33.97 31.63
N ASN A 148 -28.37 33.90 30.33
CA ASN A 148 -27.36 33.57 29.32
C ASN A 148 -26.39 34.76 29.18
N PRO A 149 -25.08 34.58 29.41
CA PRO A 149 -24.13 35.68 29.30
C PRO A 149 -24.07 36.22 27.85
N PRO A 150 -23.75 37.51 27.65
CA PRO A 150 -23.60 38.06 26.30
C PRO A 150 -22.43 37.37 25.54
N PRO A 151 -22.54 37.22 24.21
CA PRO A 151 -21.48 36.62 23.40
C PRO A 151 -20.27 37.57 23.27
N PRO A 152 -19.07 37.03 23.01
CA PRO A 152 -17.85 37.84 22.83
C PRO A 152 -17.93 38.76 21.61
N ASP A 153 -18.72 38.38 20.61
CA ASP A 153 -18.87 39.09 19.33
C ASP A 153 -19.98 40.17 19.37
N GLY A 154 -20.53 40.47 20.55
CA GLY A 154 -21.60 41.46 20.75
C GLY A 154 -22.91 41.10 20.03
N GLU A 155 -23.67 42.12 19.57
CA GLU A 155 -24.98 41.94 18.93
C GLU A 155 -24.91 41.34 17.51
N ALA A 156 -23.73 41.22 16.89
CA ALA A 156 -23.57 40.69 15.54
C ALA A 156 -24.10 39.25 15.39
N SER A 157 -24.04 38.47 16.47
CA SER A 157 -24.56 37.10 16.51
C SER A 157 -26.08 37.00 16.72
N LEU A 158 -26.76 38.14 16.89
CA LEU A 158 -28.21 38.27 17.01
C LEU A 158 -28.83 38.96 15.78
N ALA A 159 -28.07 39.81 15.10
CA ALA A 159 -28.52 40.57 13.95
C ALA A 159 -28.96 39.69 12.76
N PRO A 160 -29.97 40.09 11.98
CA PRO A 160 -30.32 39.43 10.72
C PRO A 160 -29.27 39.68 9.64
N THR A 161 -29.14 38.74 8.70
CA THR A 161 -28.35 38.91 7.47
C THR A 161 -29.24 38.64 6.25
N GLU A 162 -28.72 38.90 5.05
CA GLU A 162 -29.44 38.72 3.79
C GLU A 162 -30.05 37.31 3.64
N THR A 163 -29.30 36.29 4.05
CA THR A 163 -29.64 34.86 3.99
C THR A 163 -30.20 34.29 5.29
N ILE A 164 -30.05 35.00 6.41
CA ILE A 164 -30.50 34.60 7.76
C ILE A 164 -31.46 35.68 8.27
N GLN A 165 -32.70 35.66 7.77
CA GLN A 165 -33.68 36.71 8.02
C GLN A 165 -34.36 36.56 9.40
N SER A 166 -33.58 36.57 10.49
CA SER A 166 -34.07 36.35 11.87
C SER A 166 -35.12 37.35 12.34
N ALA A 167 -35.22 38.52 11.71
CA ALA A 167 -36.22 39.55 11.99
C ALA A 167 -37.51 39.40 11.16
N ASP A 168 -37.60 38.40 10.27
CA ASP A 168 -38.78 38.16 9.45
C ASP A 168 -39.98 37.74 10.34
N PRO A 169 -41.15 38.41 10.23
CA PRO A 169 -42.34 38.10 11.03
C PRO A 169 -42.79 36.63 11.00
N ALA A 170 -42.57 35.88 9.92
CA ALA A 170 -42.91 34.47 9.86
C ALA A 170 -41.96 33.60 10.68
N LEU A 171 -40.64 33.87 10.60
CA LEU A 171 -39.63 33.17 11.40
C LEU A 171 -39.83 33.49 12.89
N VAL A 172 -40.08 34.75 13.24
CA VAL A 172 -40.35 35.17 14.62
C VAL A 172 -41.62 34.50 15.17
N ARG A 173 -42.73 34.51 14.42
CA ARG A 173 -43.97 33.84 14.85
C ARG A 173 -43.77 32.33 15.01
N ARG A 174 -43.04 31.70 14.08
CA ARG A 174 -42.79 30.26 14.15
C ARG A 174 -41.90 29.91 15.34
N ALA A 175 -40.82 30.66 15.55
CA ALA A 175 -39.92 30.44 16.69
C ALA A 175 -40.67 30.64 18.02
N ALA A 176 -41.45 31.71 18.16
CA ALA A 176 -42.26 31.97 19.35
C ALA A 176 -43.33 30.88 19.60
N ALA A 177 -43.92 30.31 18.55
CA ALA A 177 -44.85 29.19 18.68
C ALA A 177 -44.15 27.91 19.17
N LEU A 178 -42.95 27.61 18.65
CA LEU A 178 -42.16 26.44 19.02
C LEU A 178 -41.60 26.53 20.45
N THR A 179 -41.34 27.74 20.95
CA THR A 179 -40.78 27.99 22.28
C THR A 179 -41.80 28.54 23.28
N ARG A 180 -43.11 28.48 22.98
CA ARG A 180 -44.17 29.08 23.81
C ARG A 180 -44.20 28.54 25.24
N GLU A 181 -43.94 27.25 25.39
CA GLU A 181 -43.93 26.54 26.68
C GLU A 181 -42.51 26.44 27.28
N ALA A 182 -41.49 27.00 26.60
CA ALA A 182 -40.11 27.02 27.05
C ALA A 182 -39.89 28.00 28.18
N THR A 183 -39.16 27.58 29.21
CA THR A 183 -38.63 28.52 30.21
C THR A 183 -37.10 28.57 30.23
N ARG A 184 -36.44 27.51 29.74
CA ARG A 184 -34.99 27.35 29.77
C ARG A 184 -34.37 27.28 28.38
N ILE A 185 -33.07 27.54 28.27
CA ILE A 185 -32.38 27.55 26.97
C ILE A 185 -32.17 26.16 26.36
N ASP A 186 -31.97 25.11 27.17
CA ASP A 186 -31.85 23.71 26.71
C ASP A 186 -33.12 23.23 26.01
N GLU A 187 -34.21 23.66 26.60
CA GLU A 187 -35.58 23.53 26.18
C GLU A 187 -35.87 24.23 24.85
N MET A 188 -35.56 25.53 24.76
CA MET A 188 -35.73 26.30 23.52
C MET A 188 -34.88 25.74 22.38
N THR A 189 -33.59 25.48 22.65
CA THR A 189 -32.64 25.01 21.63
C THR A 189 -33.01 23.64 21.09
N TRP A 190 -33.48 22.73 21.94
CA TRP A 190 -33.95 21.41 21.52
C TRP A 190 -35.15 21.49 20.56
N SER A 191 -36.17 22.30 20.88
CA SER A 191 -37.38 22.42 20.06
C SER A 191 -37.09 23.03 18.70
N LEU A 192 -36.25 24.07 18.66
CA LEU A 192 -35.83 24.72 17.41
C LEU A 192 -34.93 23.80 16.58
N TYR A 193 -34.02 23.06 17.23
CA TYR A 193 -33.18 22.06 16.57
C TYR A 193 -34.01 20.94 15.94
N GLN A 194 -34.93 20.33 16.69
CA GLN A 194 -35.78 19.26 16.16
C GLN A 194 -36.61 19.73 14.98
N TYR A 195 -37.14 20.95 15.05
CA TYR A 195 -37.92 21.53 13.96
C TYR A 195 -37.06 21.65 12.68
N ALA A 196 -35.87 22.27 12.76
CA ALA A 196 -34.96 22.34 11.62
C ALA A 196 -34.45 20.97 11.15
N ALA A 197 -34.31 20.00 12.07
CA ALA A 197 -33.89 18.64 11.77
C ALA A 197 -34.99 17.80 11.07
N SER A 198 -36.27 18.18 11.21
CA SER A 198 -37.39 17.45 10.61
C SER A 198 -37.57 17.70 9.11
N PHE A 199 -36.97 18.75 8.57
CA PHE A 199 -37.14 19.14 7.17
C PHE A 199 -36.38 18.17 6.25
N LEU A 200 -36.95 17.85 5.09
CA LEU A 200 -36.33 16.92 4.16
C LEU A 200 -35.04 17.52 3.58
N ARG A 201 -33.99 16.70 3.54
CA ARG A 201 -32.76 17.04 2.83
C ARG A 201 -33.02 16.94 1.34
N SER A 202 -32.51 17.91 0.59
CA SER A 202 -32.53 17.84 -0.87
C SER A 202 -31.19 18.26 -1.48
N GLU A 203 -30.88 17.66 -2.64
CA GLU A 203 -29.59 17.73 -3.32
C GLU A 203 -29.64 18.49 -4.67
N SER A 204 -30.77 19.12 -4.99
CA SER A 204 -30.92 19.91 -6.23
C SER A 204 -30.23 21.27 -6.13
N ALA A 205 -29.58 21.70 -7.22
CA ALA A 205 -28.85 22.97 -7.32
C ALA A 205 -29.76 24.22 -7.33
N ASP A 206 -31.07 24.05 -7.59
CA ASP A 206 -32.02 25.14 -7.87
C ASP A 206 -32.90 25.51 -6.67
N GLN A 207 -32.42 25.26 -5.44
CA GLN A 207 -33.26 25.25 -4.25
C GLN A 207 -33.07 26.44 -3.31
N PRO A 208 -34.10 26.72 -2.48
CA PRO A 208 -34.01 27.75 -1.46
C PRO A 208 -32.88 27.46 -0.48
N ASP A 209 -31.95 28.40 -0.38
CA ASP A 209 -30.76 28.30 0.47
C ASP A 209 -30.79 29.34 1.61
N ASP A 210 -31.74 30.28 1.61
CA ASP A 210 -31.95 31.26 2.66
C ASP A 210 -33.02 30.81 3.66
N ALA A 211 -32.96 31.33 4.89
CA ALA A 211 -33.77 30.84 6.00
C ALA A 211 -35.28 30.96 5.74
N ARG A 212 -35.74 32.05 5.12
CA ARG A 212 -37.17 32.25 4.86
C ARG A 212 -37.70 31.30 3.79
N ALA A 213 -36.97 31.09 2.70
CA ALA A 213 -37.46 30.21 1.64
C ALA A 213 -37.41 28.74 2.07
N VAL A 214 -36.40 28.31 2.85
CA VAL A 214 -36.38 26.98 3.47
C VAL A 214 -37.58 26.78 4.40
N LEU A 215 -37.97 27.80 5.17
CA LEU A 215 -39.16 27.74 6.02
C LEU A 215 -40.46 27.52 5.21
N ASN A 216 -40.60 28.17 4.05
CA ASN A 216 -41.81 28.04 3.23
C ASN A 216 -41.85 26.73 2.45
N ALA A 217 -40.69 26.25 1.99
CA ALA A 217 -40.58 25.04 1.17
C ALA A 217 -40.57 23.74 2.01
N GLU A 218 -40.27 23.83 3.31
CA GLU A 218 -40.09 22.70 4.23
C GLU A 218 -39.01 21.70 3.76
N GLN A 219 -38.12 22.17 2.88
CA GLN A 219 -37.01 21.45 2.28
C GLN A 219 -35.86 22.42 2.04
N GLY A 220 -34.62 21.94 2.11
CA GLY A 220 -33.46 22.79 1.85
C GLY A 220 -32.14 22.03 1.80
N SER A 221 -31.13 22.72 1.29
CA SER A 221 -29.74 22.26 1.33
C SER A 221 -29.24 22.11 2.78
N PRO A 222 -28.15 21.37 3.04
CA PRO A 222 -27.55 21.33 4.37
C PRO A 222 -27.22 22.73 4.94
N SER A 223 -26.78 23.66 4.09
CA SER A 223 -26.49 25.05 4.45
C SER A 223 -27.75 25.86 4.71
N GLY A 224 -28.79 25.70 3.89
CA GLY A 224 -30.08 26.35 4.09
C GLY A 224 -30.77 25.91 5.39
N ARG A 225 -30.69 24.63 5.76
CA ARG A 225 -31.21 24.12 7.04
C ARG A 225 -30.44 24.66 8.23
N ALA A 226 -29.12 24.80 8.12
CA ALA A 226 -28.30 25.44 9.14
C ALA A 226 -28.64 26.94 9.29
N ARG A 227 -28.84 27.66 8.17
CA ARG A 227 -29.31 29.07 8.18
C ARG A 227 -30.69 29.22 8.81
N LEU A 228 -31.63 28.32 8.52
CA LEU A 228 -32.94 28.29 9.17
C LEU A 228 -32.80 28.15 10.70
N LEU A 229 -31.97 27.21 11.17
CA LEU A 229 -31.75 27.03 12.60
C LEU A 229 -31.13 28.28 13.25
N VAL A 230 -30.12 28.90 12.62
CA VAL A 230 -29.55 30.17 13.11
C VAL A 230 -30.63 31.25 13.18
N ALA A 231 -31.46 31.39 12.15
CA ALA A 231 -32.50 32.39 12.11
C ALA A 231 -33.51 32.21 13.25
N LEU A 232 -33.98 30.97 13.47
CA LEU A 232 -34.91 30.63 14.55
C LEU A 232 -34.32 30.90 15.94
N LEU A 233 -33.04 30.55 16.16
CA LEU A 233 -32.34 30.82 17.42
C LEU A 233 -32.22 32.33 17.68
N ARG A 234 -31.81 33.10 16.67
CA ARG A 234 -31.72 34.56 16.76
C ARG A 234 -33.08 35.22 17.00
N SER A 235 -34.15 34.70 16.39
CA SER A 235 -35.52 35.22 16.58
C SER A 235 -36.03 35.11 18.03
N VAL A 236 -35.49 34.19 18.83
CA VAL A 236 -35.82 34.05 20.26
C VAL A 236 -34.76 34.67 21.18
N GLY A 237 -33.79 35.39 20.64
CA GLY A 237 -32.74 36.06 21.41
C GLY A 237 -31.56 35.18 21.81
N ILE A 238 -31.38 34.01 21.19
CA ILE A 238 -30.21 33.16 21.39
C ILE A 238 -29.15 33.53 20.33
N PRO A 239 -27.96 34.02 20.73
CA PRO A 239 -26.91 34.34 19.77
C PRO A 239 -26.43 33.07 19.07
N ALA A 240 -26.42 33.09 17.74
CA ALA A 240 -26.04 31.94 16.93
C ALA A 240 -25.24 32.38 15.71
N ARG A 241 -24.32 31.54 15.27
CA ARG A 241 -23.50 31.77 14.08
C ARG A 241 -23.38 30.52 13.23
N LEU A 242 -23.20 30.71 11.93
CA LEU A 242 -22.89 29.64 11.00
C LEU A 242 -21.40 29.30 11.07
N VAL A 243 -21.06 28.04 10.90
CA VAL A 243 -19.68 27.57 10.74
C VAL A 243 -19.59 26.78 9.45
N GLY A 244 -18.68 27.18 8.58
CA GLY A 244 -18.38 26.47 7.35
C GLY A 244 -17.16 25.59 7.52
N GLY A 245 -17.24 24.35 7.05
CA GLY A 245 -16.15 23.40 7.23
C GLY A 245 -16.22 22.17 6.34
N LEU A 246 -15.44 21.16 6.72
CA LEU A 246 -15.28 19.91 5.98
C LEU A 246 -15.53 18.71 6.89
N ARG A 247 -16.23 17.71 6.36
CA ARG A 247 -16.32 16.38 6.95
C ARG A 247 -15.23 15.55 6.30
N LEU A 248 -14.19 15.30 7.06
CA LEU A 248 -13.03 14.57 6.64
C LEU A 248 -13.37 13.09 6.54
N GLU A 249 -13.07 12.52 5.38
CA GLU A 249 -13.23 11.12 5.02
C GLU A 249 -11.96 10.75 4.26
N ASP A 250 -11.40 9.58 4.56
CA ASP A 250 -10.12 9.21 4.00
C ASP A 250 -10.21 8.98 2.47
N ALA A 251 -9.19 9.45 1.76
CA ALA A 251 -9.11 9.49 0.30
C ALA A 251 -10.29 10.17 -0.42
N ALA A 252 -11.10 10.98 0.29
CA ALA A 252 -12.22 11.69 -0.32
C ALA A 252 -11.76 12.93 -1.10
N ARG A 253 -12.33 13.13 -2.29
CA ARG A 253 -12.29 14.41 -3.02
C ARG A 253 -13.58 15.16 -2.80
N LYS A 254 -13.52 16.37 -2.22
CA LYS A 254 -14.69 17.23 -2.04
C LYS A 254 -14.51 18.57 -2.72
N ARG A 255 -15.64 19.09 -3.21
CA ARG A 255 -15.76 20.45 -3.74
C ARG A 255 -16.66 21.32 -2.86
N ALA A 256 -17.68 20.73 -2.23
CA ALA A 256 -18.58 21.45 -1.35
C ALA A 256 -18.10 21.41 0.12
N THR A 257 -18.31 22.52 0.81
CA THR A 257 -18.25 22.59 2.28
C THR A 257 -19.56 22.11 2.88
N LEU A 258 -19.51 21.69 4.14
CA LEU A 258 -20.70 21.55 4.96
C LEU A 258 -20.84 22.75 5.89
N SER A 259 -22.06 23.02 6.34
CA SER A 259 -22.35 24.08 7.30
C SER A 259 -23.04 23.50 8.52
N TRP A 260 -22.61 23.92 9.71
CA TRP A 260 -23.30 23.67 10.97
C TRP A 260 -23.49 24.98 11.73
N VAL A 261 -24.19 24.89 12.86
CA VAL A 261 -24.55 26.03 13.69
C VAL A 261 -23.78 25.99 15.00
N GLU A 262 -23.29 27.12 15.48
CA GLU A 262 -22.86 27.28 16.86
C GLU A 262 -23.78 28.28 17.56
N ALA A 263 -24.34 27.90 18.70
CA ALA A 263 -25.11 28.81 19.54
C ALA A 263 -24.34 29.13 20.83
N TRP A 264 -24.44 30.38 21.29
CA TRP A 264 -23.81 30.83 22.51
C TRP A 264 -24.69 30.51 23.71
N LEU A 265 -24.27 29.51 24.49
CA LEU A 265 -25.06 28.97 25.59
C LEU A 265 -24.15 28.80 26.82
N GLY A 266 -24.49 29.48 27.92
CA GLY A 266 -23.76 29.34 29.20
C GLY A 266 -22.28 29.73 29.12
N GLY A 267 -21.96 30.72 28.28
CA GLY A 267 -20.59 31.23 28.13
C GLY A 267 -19.71 30.45 27.15
N LYS A 268 -20.29 29.57 26.32
CA LYS A 268 -19.56 28.76 25.34
C LYS A 268 -20.34 28.66 24.01
N TRP A 269 -19.60 28.55 22.91
CA TRP A 269 -20.17 28.17 21.62
C TRP A 269 -20.41 26.66 21.60
N ILE A 270 -21.69 26.26 21.45
CA ILE A 270 -22.12 24.86 21.41
C ILE A 270 -22.59 24.52 19.98
N PRO A 271 -22.09 23.45 19.35
CA PRO A 271 -22.42 23.12 17.97
C PRO A 271 -23.73 22.32 17.83
N PHE A 272 -24.41 22.55 16.72
CA PHE A 272 -25.62 21.86 16.28
C PHE A 272 -25.58 21.64 14.77
N ASP A 273 -25.85 20.42 14.33
CA ASP A 273 -25.99 20.07 12.91
C ASP A 273 -27.36 19.42 12.68
N PRO A 274 -28.33 20.17 12.13
CA PRO A 274 -29.67 19.65 11.85
C PRO A 274 -29.68 18.66 10.68
N SER A 275 -28.67 18.69 9.80
CA SER A 275 -28.61 17.87 8.61
C SER A 275 -28.01 16.49 8.88
N ASN A 276 -27.07 16.39 9.81
CA ASN A 276 -26.39 15.14 10.18
C ASN A 276 -26.77 14.61 11.57
N GLY A 277 -27.77 15.19 12.24
CA GLY A 277 -28.31 14.66 13.50
C GLY A 277 -27.41 14.86 14.72
N HIS A 278 -26.56 15.90 14.72
CA HIS A 278 -25.69 16.22 15.83
C HIS A 278 -26.27 17.35 16.71
N TYR A 279 -26.56 17.05 17.98
CA TYR A 279 -27.04 18.02 18.96
C TYR A 279 -26.04 18.14 20.11
N ALA A 280 -25.41 19.31 20.27
CA ALA A 280 -24.35 19.55 21.26
C ALA A 280 -23.16 18.57 21.19
N THR A 281 -23.01 17.88 20.06
CA THR A 281 -21.93 16.93 19.78
C THR A 281 -21.33 17.27 18.44
N LEU A 282 -20.02 17.07 18.28
CA LEU A 282 -19.40 17.18 16.96
C LEU A 282 -18.27 16.14 16.84
N PRO A 283 -18.34 15.21 15.87
CA PRO A 283 -17.33 14.17 15.71
C PRO A 283 -15.92 14.70 15.40
N ALA A 284 -14.91 13.89 15.70
CA ALA A 284 -13.49 14.20 15.47
C ALA A 284 -13.08 14.23 13.98
N ASN A 285 -14.01 14.15 13.04
CA ASN A 285 -13.75 14.31 11.60
C ASN A 285 -14.39 15.56 11.00
N TYR A 286 -14.92 16.47 11.82
CA TYR A 286 -15.42 17.78 11.36
C TYR A 286 -14.34 18.84 11.57
N LEU A 287 -13.88 19.47 10.49
CA LEU A 287 -12.90 20.57 10.51
C LEU A 287 -13.60 21.90 10.22
N ALA A 288 -13.48 22.88 11.12
CA ALA A 288 -13.95 24.25 10.89
C ALA A 288 -12.95 24.99 10.00
N LEU A 289 -13.42 25.54 8.88
CA LEU A 289 -12.63 26.39 7.99
C LEU A 289 -12.85 27.87 8.28
N TYR A 290 -14.10 28.25 8.54
CA TYR A 290 -14.47 29.65 8.80
C TYR A 290 -15.75 29.77 9.64
N TYR A 291 -15.92 30.95 10.21
CA TYR A 291 -17.09 31.38 10.97
C TYR A 291 -17.85 32.47 10.21
N GLY A 292 -19.17 32.38 10.21
CA GLY A 292 -20.07 33.25 9.46
C GLY A 292 -20.56 32.63 8.16
N ASP A 293 -21.45 33.35 7.47
CA ASP A 293 -22.02 32.95 6.19
C ASP A 293 -21.21 33.58 5.04
N LEU A 294 -20.04 33.00 4.77
CA LEU A 294 -19.05 33.50 3.82
C LEU A 294 -18.78 32.43 2.74
N PRO A 295 -18.50 32.84 1.49
CA PRO A 295 -18.00 31.90 0.49
C PRO A 295 -16.60 31.40 0.89
N LEU A 296 -16.34 30.09 0.75
CA LEU A 296 -15.03 29.51 1.05
C LEU A 296 -13.91 30.14 0.20
N ILE A 297 -14.20 30.38 -1.08
CA ILE A 297 -13.26 30.92 -2.07
C ILE A 297 -13.92 32.09 -2.77
N GLU A 298 -13.19 33.20 -2.86
CA GLU A 298 -13.54 34.32 -3.73
C GLU A 298 -12.46 34.45 -4.80
N HIS A 299 -12.87 34.70 -6.04
CA HIS A 299 -11.94 34.90 -7.15
C HIS A 299 -12.42 36.01 -8.07
N THR A 300 -11.51 36.55 -8.88
CA THR A 300 -11.86 37.53 -9.92
C THR A 300 -12.91 36.95 -10.86
N ALA A 301 -13.95 37.73 -11.15
CA ALA A 301 -15.05 37.32 -12.01
C ALA A 301 -14.58 37.01 -13.44
N LYS A 302 -15.31 36.11 -14.13
CA LYS A 302 -15.09 35.73 -15.55
C LYS A 302 -13.76 35.00 -15.85
N ILE A 303 -13.08 34.48 -14.84
CA ILE A 303 -11.92 33.59 -15.03
C ILE A 303 -12.37 32.14 -14.81
N GLY A 304 -11.97 31.23 -15.70
CA GLY A 304 -12.18 29.79 -15.49
C GLY A 304 -11.42 29.31 -14.26
N PHE A 305 -12.15 28.77 -13.29
CA PHE A 305 -11.63 28.39 -11.98
C PHE A 305 -12.13 27.01 -11.58
N HIS A 306 -11.21 26.12 -11.25
CA HIS A 306 -11.50 24.78 -10.77
C HIS A 306 -10.73 24.50 -9.49
N TYR A 307 -11.37 23.85 -8.52
CA TYR A 307 -10.68 23.43 -7.31
C TYR A 307 -11.16 22.06 -6.84
N ASP A 308 -10.29 21.39 -6.10
CA ASP A 308 -10.57 20.15 -5.39
C ASP A 308 -9.82 20.10 -4.06
N MET A 309 -10.46 19.48 -3.06
CA MET A 309 -9.88 19.25 -1.75
C MET A 309 -9.70 17.75 -1.56
N LEU A 310 -8.45 17.32 -1.42
CA LEU A 310 -8.05 15.95 -1.13
C LEU A 310 -7.75 15.80 0.35
N MET A 311 -8.36 14.78 0.97
CA MET A 311 -8.27 14.55 2.41
C MET A 311 -7.63 13.18 2.66
N HIS A 312 -6.62 13.14 3.52
CA HIS A 312 -5.99 11.90 3.96
C HIS A 312 -5.92 11.84 5.47
N GLN A 313 -6.33 10.71 6.04
CA GLN A 313 -6.12 10.45 7.45
C GLN A 313 -4.67 10.03 7.67
N VAL A 314 -4.00 10.65 8.64
CA VAL A 314 -2.59 10.42 8.92
C VAL A 314 -2.45 9.88 10.35
N THR A 315 -1.47 9.04 10.61
CA THR A 315 -1.16 8.61 11.98
C THR A 315 -0.21 9.61 12.63
N ARG A 316 -0.29 9.74 13.97
CA ARG A 316 0.62 10.60 14.73
C ARG A 316 2.10 10.29 14.45
N GLN A 317 2.45 9.01 14.28
CA GLN A 317 3.81 8.58 13.99
C GLN A 317 4.28 8.96 12.59
N ALA A 318 3.40 8.85 11.58
CA ALA A 318 3.72 9.28 10.23
C ALA A 318 4.01 10.79 10.17
N LEU A 319 3.27 11.61 10.94
CA LEU A 319 3.49 13.05 11.02
C LEU A 319 4.88 13.41 11.59
N LEU A 320 5.26 12.71 12.67
CA LEU A 320 6.56 12.90 13.32
C LEU A 320 7.72 12.39 12.45
N ALA A 321 7.49 11.37 11.62
CA ALA A 321 8.46 10.90 10.63
C ALA A 321 8.62 11.90 9.47
N GLN A 322 7.53 12.57 9.07
CA GLN A 322 7.54 13.58 8.02
C GLN A 322 8.25 14.88 8.42
N GLU A 323 8.21 15.26 9.70
CA GLU A 323 9.01 16.38 10.25
C GLU A 323 10.51 16.07 10.31
N ALA A 324 10.89 14.78 10.32
CA ALA A 324 12.28 14.33 10.42
C ALA A 324 12.99 14.20 9.06
N GLU A 325 12.26 14.20 7.94
CA GLU A 325 12.83 14.13 6.59
C GLU A 325 12.69 15.48 5.84
N PRO A 326 13.77 16.04 5.29
CA PRO A 326 13.67 17.24 4.46
C PRO A 326 12.91 16.91 3.16
N ALA A 327 11.86 17.70 2.91
CA ALA A 327 10.87 17.54 1.86
C ALA A 327 11.50 17.34 0.47
N THR A 328 11.45 16.10 -0.03
CA THR A 328 11.67 15.81 -1.46
C THR A 328 10.33 15.46 -2.09
N THR A 329 9.92 16.31 -3.03
CA THR A 329 8.67 16.33 -3.76
C THR A 329 8.34 14.99 -4.44
N THR A 330 7.14 14.43 -4.24
CA THR A 330 6.53 13.58 -5.27
C THR A 330 5.01 13.72 -5.30
N ILE A 331 4.53 14.20 -6.44
CA ILE A 331 3.14 14.21 -6.90
C ILE A 331 2.80 12.80 -7.37
N ASN A 332 1.60 12.27 -7.10
CA ASN A 332 0.99 11.29 -8.00
C ASN A 332 -0.54 11.36 -8.02
N ARG A 333 -1.06 11.70 -9.21
CA ARG A 333 -2.37 11.28 -9.72
C ARG A 333 -2.43 9.75 -9.74
N VAL A 334 -3.66 9.22 -9.75
CA VAL A 334 -3.95 7.86 -10.21
C VAL A 334 -3.19 7.65 -11.52
N ARG A 335 -2.17 6.81 -11.44
CA ARG A 335 -1.40 6.36 -12.58
C ARG A 335 -1.75 4.90 -12.72
N GLU A 336 -2.57 4.58 -13.70
CA GLU A 336 -2.39 3.32 -14.42
C GLU A 336 -0.95 3.36 -14.95
N LEU A 337 -0.03 2.84 -14.15
CA LEU A 337 1.29 2.48 -14.60
C LEU A 337 1.12 1.19 -15.40
N ASN A 338 0.59 1.31 -16.61
CA ASN A 338 1.01 0.44 -17.71
C ASN A 338 2.49 0.76 -17.98
N LEU A 339 3.36 0.30 -17.09
CA LEU A 339 4.66 -0.18 -17.53
C LEU A 339 4.37 -1.56 -18.12
N GLU A 340 4.05 -1.58 -19.41
CA GLU A 340 4.19 -2.77 -20.22
C GLU A 340 5.68 -3.17 -20.22
N THR A 341 6.10 -3.81 -19.14
CA THR A 341 7.06 -4.90 -19.24
C THR A 341 6.19 -6.11 -18.97
N GLU A 342 6.03 -6.99 -19.96
CA GLU A 342 5.15 -8.19 -20.00
C GLU A 342 5.07 -9.05 -18.72
N ARG A 343 5.96 -8.80 -17.76
CA ARG A 343 6.33 -9.61 -16.61
C ARG A 343 5.77 -9.14 -15.26
N VAL A 344 5.18 -7.94 -15.16
CA VAL A 344 4.62 -7.43 -13.88
C VAL A 344 3.24 -6.85 -14.13
N ARG A 345 2.22 -7.33 -13.40
CA ARG A 345 0.84 -6.82 -13.51
C ARG A 345 0.22 -6.62 -12.13
N THR A 346 -0.39 -5.46 -11.94
CA THR A 346 -1.21 -5.12 -10.77
C THR A 346 -2.64 -4.91 -11.22
N TYR A 347 -3.58 -5.68 -10.66
CA TYR A 347 -5.03 -5.48 -10.87
C TYR A 347 -5.67 -5.26 -9.51
N ALA A 348 -6.56 -4.27 -9.38
CA ALA A 348 -7.25 -4.02 -8.13
C ALA A 348 -8.74 -3.79 -8.38
N PHE A 349 -9.56 -4.40 -7.54
CA PHE A 349 -10.99 -4.20 -7.45
C PHE A 349 -11.34 -3.76 -6.03
N TYR A 350 -11.99 -2.60 -5.90
CA TYR A 350 -12.43 -2.05 -4.63
C TYR A 350 -13.95 -2.01 -4.60
N ALA A 351 -14.55 -2.66 -3.60
CA ALA A 351 -15.98 -2.55 -3.34
C ALA A 351 -16.28 -1.27 -2.53
N GLU A 352 -17.45 -0.64 -2.74
CA GLU A 352 -17.86 0.58 -2.02
C GLU A 352 -18.09 0.36 -0.52
N LYS A 353 -18.48 -0.86 -0.12
CA LYS A 353 -18.62 -1.33 1.27
C LYS A 353 -18.04 -2.76 1.36
N PRO A 354 -16.72 -2.93 1.47
CA PRO A 354 -16.12 -4.25 1.41
C PRO A 354 -16.40 -5.05 2.68
N VAL A 355 -16.88 -6.28 2.52
CA VAL A 355 -17.05 -7.25 3.62
C VAL A 355 -15.69 -7.77 4.09
N ALA A 356 -14.74 -7.90 3.17
CA ALA A 356 -13.35 -8.27 3.43
C ALA A 356 -12.42 -7.70 2.35
N SER A 357 -11.13 -7.60 2.68
CA SER A 357 -10.06 -7.21 1.75
C SER A 357 -9.07 -8.37 1.60
N VAL A 358 -8.84 -8.78 0.36
CA VAL A 358 -7.92 -9.88 0.01
C VAL A 358 -6.80 -9.35 -0.87
N VAL A 359 -5.56 -9.61 -0.48
CA VAL A 359 -4.39 -9.33 -1.31
C VAL A 359 -3.81 -10.64 -1.80
N LEU A 360 -3.65 -10.77 -3.12
CA LEU A 360 -3.19 -11.98 -3.78
C LEU A 360 -1.88 -11.68 -4.51
N ILE A 361 -0.80 -12.33 -4.08
CA ILE A 361 0.54 -12.19 -4.64
C ILE A 361 0.92 -13.47 -5.38
N THR A 362 1.41 -13.36 -6.62
CA THR A 362 1.91 -14.51 -7.38
C THR A 362 3.15 -14.21 -8.20
N ASP A 363 3.92 -15.26 -8.51
CA ASP A 363 5.12 -15.20 -9.36
C ASP A 363 4.96 -15.86 -10.74
N ALA A 364 3.73 -16.25 -11.07
CA ALA A 364 3.36 -16.87 -12.33
C ALA A 364 2.33 -16.01 -13.07
N PRO A 365 2.36 -15.99 -14.41
CA PRO A 365 1.32 -15.32 -15.19
C PRO A 365 -0.02 -15.99 -14.93
N ILE A 366 -1.02 -15.20 -14.53
CA ILE A 366 -2.40 -15.67 -14.32
C ILE A 366 -3.16 -15.53 -15.65
N ALA A 367 -3.88 -16.57 -16.06
CA ALA A 367 -4.78 -16.49 -17.20
C ALA A 367 -5.90 -15.47 -16.93
N SER A 368 -6.24 -14.64 -17.91
CA SER A 368 -7.26 -13.58 -17.77
C SER A 368 -8.60 -14.13 -17.30
N GLY A 369 -9.02 -15.31 -17.79
CA GLY A 369 -10.27 -15.96 -17.37
C GLY A 369 -10.33 -16.30 -15.88
N ILE A 370 -9.20 -16.60 -15.24
CA ILE A 370 -9.16 -16.86 -13.79
C ILE A 370 -9.32 -15.54 -13.01
N ILE A 371 -8.69 -14.46 -13.47
CA ILE A 371 -8.84 -13.13 -12.85
C ILE A 371 -10.29 -12.66 -12.97
N GLU A 372 -10.89 -12.78 -14.15
CA GLU A 372 -12.29 -12.42 -14.39
C GLU A 372 -13.24 -13.22 -13.50
N GLN A 373 -13.02 -14.54 -13.35
CA GLN A 373 -13.82 -15.37 -12.47
C GLN A 373 -13.71 -14.93 -11.01
N ILE A 374 -12.49 -14.69 -10.51
CA ILE A 374 -12.28 -14.25 -9.11
C ILE A 374 -12.89 -12.86 -8.88
N VAL A 375 -12.72 -11.92 -9.82
CA VAL A 375 -13.28 -10.56 -9.72
C VAL A 375 -14.81 -10.59 -9.79
N ALA A 376 -15.39 -11.43 -10.64
CA ALA A 376 -16.85 -11.60 -10.73
C ALA A 376 -17.43 -12.10 -9.39
N GLU A 377 -16.84 -13.13 -8.80
CA GLU A 377 -17.25 -13.64 -7.49
C GLU A 377 -17.03 -12.61 -6.36
N ALA A 378 -15.90 -11.90 -6.39
CA ALA A 378 -15.60 -10.86 -5.42
C ALA A 378 -16.58 -9.69 -5.52
N ARG A 379 -17.03 -9.34 -6.74
CA ARG A 379 -18.02 -8.29 -6.97
C ARG A 379 -19.40 -8.70 -6.45
N GLU A 380 -19.83 -9.93 -6.71
CA GLU A 380 -21.12 -10.45 -6.22
C GLU A 380 -21.20 -10.41 -4.68
N ARG A 381 -20.06 -10.64 -4.01
CA ARG A 381 -19.99 -10.75 -2.55
C ARG A 381 -19.39 -9.53 -1.86
N SER A 382 -19.16 -8.43 -2.58
CA SER A 382 -18.55 -7.18 -2.07
C SER A 382 -17.21 -7.40 -1.35
N ILE A 383 -16.29 -8.17 -1.95
CA ILE A 383 -14.92 -8.37 -1.44
C ILE A 383 -13.97 -7.49 -2.25
N SER A 384 -13.13 -6.69 -1.59
CA SER A 384 -12.06 -5.97 -2.27
C SER A 384 -10.89 -6.91 -2.54
N VAL A 385 -10.38 -6.95 -3.77
CA VAL A 385 -9.29 -7.85 -4.18
C VAL A 385 -8.18 -7.07 -4.88
N VAL A 386 -6.94 -7.27 -4.44
CA VAL A 386 -5.74 -6.71 -5.08
C VAL A 386 -4.85 -7.86 -5.55
N PHE A 387 -4.66 -7.96 -6.87
CA PHE A 387 -3.75 -8.90 -7.52
C PHE A 387 -2.41 -8.24 -7.81
N LEU A 388 -1.36 -8.95 -7.42
CA LEU A 388 0.01 -8.53 -7.48
C LEU A 388 0.83 -9.66 -8.12
N SER A 389 1.23 -9.52 -9.39
CA SER A 389 1.93 -10.58 -10.12
C SER A 389 3.29 -10.14 -10.64
N ALA A 390 4.30 -11.01 -10.49
CA ALA A 390 5.68 -10.75 -10.93
C ALA A 390 6.37 -12.02 -11.47
N SER A 391 6.49 -12.16 -12.79
CA SER A 391 7.07 -13.34 -13.44
C SER A 391 8.52 -13.12 -13.89
N PHE A 392 9.49 -13.77 -13.24
CA PHE A 392 10.89 -13.80 -13.66
C PHE A 392 11.44 -15.23 -13.71
N GLU A 393 12.42 -15.49 -14.58
CA GLU A 393 13.10 -16.79 -14.69
C GLU A 393 14.04 -17.04 -13.51
N SER A 394 14.95 -16.09 -13.25
CA SER A 394 15.86 -16.17 -12.11
C SER A 394 15.13 -15.96 -10.79
N ARG A 395 15.33 -16.90 -9.87
CA ARG A 395 14.84 -16.82 -8.50
C ARG A 395 15.24 -15.51 -7.80
N TYR A 396 16.48 -15.07 -7.99
CA TYR A 396 17.02 -13.85 -7.39
C TYR A 396 16.21 -12.60 -7.77
N PHE A 397 15.85 -12.50 -9.06
CA PHE A 397 15.02 -11.40 -9.54
C PHE A 397 13.59 -11.52 -9.04
N ARG A 398 13.01 -12.73 -9.01
CA ARG A 398 11.68 -12.96 -8.43
C ARG A 398 11.61 -12.46 -7.00
N GLU A 399 12.55 -12.87 -6.14
CA GLU A 399 12.58 -12.51 -4.72
C GLU A 399 12.70 -11.00 -4.51
N ASN A 400 13.69 -10.36 -5.13
CA ASN A 400 13.89 -8.92 -5.02
C ASN A 400 12.70 -8.11 -5.54
N TYR A 401 12.08 -8.57 -6.63
CA TYR A 401 10.93 -7.89 -7.20
C TYR A 401 9.69 -8.07 -6.32
N LEU A 402 9.44 -9.28 -5.81
CA LEU A 402 8.35 -9.54 -4.86
C LEU A 402 8.52 -8.70 -3.59
N GLN A 403 9.75 -8.58 -3.05
CA GLN A 403 10.04 -7.70 -1.91
C GLN A 403 9.72 -6.23 -2.21
N ARG A 404 10.17 -5.71 -3.36
CA ARG A 404 9.83 -4.35 -3.79
C ARG A 404 8.33 -4.17 -4.00
N LEU A 405 7.66 -5.18 -4.53
CA LEU A 405 6.22 -5.16 -4.76
C LEU A 405 5.47 -5.09 -3.43
N ILE A 406 5.85 -5.91 -2.45
CA ILE A 406 5.33 -5.88 -1.08
C ILE A 406 5.60 -4.51 -0.43
N ALA A 407 6.82 -3.97 -0.56
CA ALA A 407 7.18 -2.67 -0.02
C ALA A 407 6.36 -1.52 -0.63
N ASN A 408 6.14 -1.54 -1.95
CA ASN A 408 5.41 -0.50 -2.66
C ASN A 408 3.89 -0.55 -2.43
N ASN A 409 3.34 -1.70 -2.03
CA ASN A 409 1.91 -1.91 -1.81
C ASN A 409 1.59 -2.12 -0.32
N PHE A 410 2.42 -1.56 0.57
CA PHE A 410 2.34 -1.80 2.02
C PHE A 410 0.97 -1.42 2.62
N ALA A 411 0.34 -0.33 2.16
CA ALA A 411 -0.97 0.09 2.65
C ALA A 411 -2.06 -0.97 2.40
N ALA A 412 -2.11 -1.55 1.20
CA ALA A 412 -3.06 -2.60 0.85
C ALA A 412 -2.82 -3.89 1.68
N LEU A 413 -1.57 -4.19 2.01
CA LEU A 413 -1.20 -5.34 2.84
C LEU A 413 -1.57 -5.14 4.31
N ALA A 414 -1.40 -3.93 4.84
CA ALA A 414 -1.72 -3.59 6.22
C ALA A 414 -3.22 -3.67 6.53
N GLU A 415 -4.05 -3.31 5.55
CA GLU A 415 -5.52 -3.33 5.65
C GLU A 415 -6.13 -4.66 5.19
N SER A 416 -5.32 -5.62 4.75
CA SER A 416 -5.81 -6.92 4.25
C SER A 416 -6.30 -7.80 5.40
N HIS A 417 -7.51 -8.37 5.25
CA HIS A 417 -8.02 -9.41 6.16
C HIS A 417 -7.42 -10.78 5.83
N LEU A 418 -7.05 -10.97 4.56
CA LEU A 418 -6.40 -12.19 4.08
C LEU A 418 -5.31 -11.84 3.08
N LEU A 419 -4.12 -12.38 3.31
CA LEU A 419 -3.00 -12.30 2.40
C LEU A 419 -2.70 -13.68 1.83
N LEU A 420 -2.87 -13.83 0.52
CA LEU A 420 -2.67 -15.08 -0.21
C LEU A 420 -1.44 -14.94 -1.10
N VAL A 421 -0.39 -15.71 -0.82
CA VAL A 421 0.85 -15.70 -1.58
C VAL A 421 1.03 -17.06 -2.25
N SER A 422 1.01 -17.09 -3.58
CA SER A 422 1.16 -18.30 -4.38
C SER A 422 2.38 -18.17 -5.29
N THR A 423 3.48 -18.80 -4.88
CA THR A 423 4.74 -18.80 -5.63
C THR A 423 5.15 -20.20 -6.07
N ARG A 424 5.95 -20.32 -7.13
CA ARG A 424 6.45 -21.62 -7.62
C ARG A 424 7.33 -22.32 -6.59
N ASP A 425 8.12 -21.54 -5.86
CA ASP A 425 9.09 -21.98 -4.84
C ASP A 425 8.84 -21.25 -3.51
N GLU A 426 9.78 -21.31 -2.57
CA GLU A 426 9.77 -20.55 -1.31
C GLU A 426 10.01 -19.03 -1.43
N ALA A 427 10.18 -18.49 -2.66
CA ALA A 427 10.46 -17.07 -2.89
C ALA A 427 9.40 -16.14 -2.27
N GLY A 428 8.12 -16.53 -2.29
CA GLY A 428 7.04 -15.75 -1.66
C GLY A 428 7.20 -15.69 -0.13
N LEU A 429 7.59 -16.80 0.49
CA LEU A 429 7.79 -16.87 1.92
C LEU A 429 9.00 -16.02 2.37
N TYR A 430 10.05 -15.97 1.54
CA TYR A 430 11.18 -15.04 1.75
C TYR A 430 10.80 -13.58 1.55
N ALA A 431 10.02 -13.27 0.51
CA ALA A 431 9.57 -11.91 0.26
C ALA A 431 8.71 -11.37 1.43
N LEU A 432 7.94 -12.25 2.07
CA LEU A 432 7.14 -11.91 3.25
C LEU A 432 7.98 -11.63 4.50
N LEU A 433 9.21 -12.14 4.61
CA LEU A 433 10.08 -11.79 5.74
C LEU A 433 10.40 -10.28 5.77
N GLN A 434 10.34 -9.61 4.61
CA GLN A 434 10.49 -8.14 4.51
C GLN A 434 9.41 -7.39 5.29
N LEU A 435 8.21 -7.97 5.48
CA LEU A 435 7.16 -7.36 6.32
C LEU A 435 7.64 -7.12 7.75
N GLY A 436 8.57 -7.96 8.22
CA GLY A 436 9.23 -7.79 9.52
C GLY A 436 10.10 -6.54 9.58
N GLU A 437 10.74 -6.13 8.48
CA GLU A 437 11.58 -4.94 8.41
C GLU A 437 10.76 -3.67 8.71
N GLN A 438 9.55 -3.61 8.15
CA GLN A 438 8.59 -2.51 8.33
C GLN A 438 7.78 -2.61 9.64
N ARG A 439 8.06 -3.62 10.47
CA ARG A 439 7.37 -3.91 11.74
C ARG A 439 5.84 -3.99 11.61
N LEU A 440 5.36 -4.48 10.47
CA LEU A 440 3.92 -4.68 10.26
C LEU A 440 3.43 -5.80 11.17
N ILE A 441 2.36 -5.55 11.92
CA ILE A 441 1.72 -6.56 12.77
C ILE A 441 0.34 -6.87 12.20
N LEU A 442 0.15 -8.10 11.70
CA LEU A 442 -1.08 -8.56 11.07
C LEU A 442 -1.98 -9.33 12.06
N ARG A 443 -2.26 -8.78 13.24
CA ARG A 443 -2.87 -9.53 14.36
C ARG A 443 -4.18 -10.25 14.00
N ASP A 444 -4.98 -9.64 13.13
CA ASP A 444 -6.29 -10.16 12.74
C ASP A 444 -6.32 -10.67 11.30
N ALA A 445 -5.22 -10.53 10.54
CA ALA A 445 -5.15 -11.01 9.17
C ALA A 445 -4.67 -12.47 9.11
N ARG A 446 -5.27 -13.23 8.22
CA ARG A 446 -4.87 -14.60 7.92
C ARG A 446 -3.86 -14.61 6.78
N LEU A 447 -2.80 -15.37 6.92
CA LEU A 447 -1.71 -15.44 5.94
C LEU A 447 -1.65 -16.85 5.35
N VAL A 448 -1.94 -16.97 4.07
CA VAL A 448 -1.85 -18.24 3.32
C VAL A 448 -0.66 -18.16 2.38
N VAL A 449 0.28 -19.08 2.52
CA VAL A 449 1.44 -19.17 1.62
C VAL A 449 1.47 -20.55 0.98
N SER A 450 1.38 -20.57 -0.36
CA SER A 450 1.51 -21.75 -1.20
C SER A 450 2.84 -21.68 -1.96
N GLY A 451 3.61 -22.77 -1.94
CA GLY A 451 4.81 -22.88 -2.74
C GLY A 451 5.52 -24.22 -2.66
N GLY A 452 6.44 -24.44 -3.60
CA GLY A 452 7.22 -25.68 -3.73
C GLY A 452 8.36 -25.81 -2.73
N PHE A 453 8.05 -25.87 -1.42
CA PHE A 453 9.07 -26.01 -0.37
C PHE A 453 8.86 -27.22 0.53
N PRO A 454 9.93 -27.89 1.00
CA PRO A 454 9.81 -28.99 1.95
C PRO A 454 9.09 -28.55 3.23
N ARG A 455 8.26 -29.42 3.82
CA ARG A 455 7.52 -29.11 5.06
C ARG A 455 8.42 -28.63 6.20
N ALA A 456 9.62 -29.22 6.31
CA ALA A 456 10.60 -28.84 7.32
C ALA A 456 11.12 -27.40 7.14
N VAL A 457 11.36 -26.97 5.89
CA VAL A 457 11.75 -25.59 5.53
C VAL A 457 10.59 -24.63 5.84
N GLY A 458 9.38 -24.98 5.42
CA GLY A 458 8.17 -24.21 5.71
C GLY A 458 7.96 -23.98 7.21
N LYS A 459 8.16 -25.01 8.04
CA LYS A 459 8.09 -24.87 9.52
C LYS A 459 9.06 -23.84 10.06
N VAL A 460 10.33 -23.89 9.65
CA VAL A 460 11.37 -23.00 10.20
C VAL A 460 11.13 -21.56 9.74
N LEU A 461 11.03 -21.34 8.43
CA LEU A 461 10.85 -19.99 7.90
C LEU A 461 9.47 -19.41 8.26
N GLY A 462 8.43 -20.24 8.29
CA GLY A 462 7.10 -19.87 8.78
C GLY A 462 7.13 -19.47 10.26
N SER A 463 7.92 -20.14 11.10
CA SER A 463 8.13 -19.74 12.50
C SER A 463 8.84 -18.39 12.63
N VAL A 464 9.79 -18.09 11.74
CA VAL A 464 10.46 -16.78 11.68
C VAL A 464 9.43 -15.71 11.28
N LEU A 465 8.66 -15.95 10.23
CA LEU A 465 7.62 -15.05 9.73
C LEU A 465 6.54 -14.79 10.78
N TYR A 466 6.05 -15.85 11.43
CA TYR A 466 5.06 -15.77 12.52
C TYR A 466 5.56 -14.88 13.65
N ARG A 467 6.85 -14.97 14.00
CA ARG A 467 7.45 -14.11 15.03
C ARG A 467 7.59 -12.65 14.60
N LEU A 468 7.89 -12.41 13.32
CA LEU A 468 8.06 -11.07 12.76
C LEU A 468 6.74 -10.33 12.64
N VAL A 469 5.73 -10.99 12.08
CA VAL A 469 4.48 -10.34 11.64
C VAL A 469 3.31 -10.61 12.58
N ARG A 470 3.38 -11.70 13.38
CA ARG A 470 2.31 -12.16 14.30
C ARG A 470 0.92 -12.19 13.63
N PRO A 471 0.78 -12.94 12.51
CA PRO A 471 -0.52 -13.12 11.89
C PRO A 471 -1.50 -13.84 12.83
N GLY A 472 -2.80 -13.62 12.66
CA GLY A 472 -3.82 -14.34 13.42
C GLY A 472 -3.81 -15.85 13.13
N GLU A 473 -3.54 -16.23 11.89
CA GLU A 473 -3.36 -17.62 11.46
C GLU A 473 -2.37 -17.66 10.29
N LEU A 474 -1.36 -18.55 10.33
CA LEU A 474 -0.42 -18.77 9.23
C LEU A 474 -0.63 -20.18 8.67
N VAL A 475 -1.05 -20.26 7.41
CA VAL A 475 -1.31 -21.54 6.74
C VAL A 475 -0.35 -21.72 5.57
N LEU A 476 0.44 -22.77 5.63
CA LEU A 476 1.35 -23.16 4.56
C LEU A 476 0.74 -24.31 3.76
N VAL A 477 0.58 -24.16 2.45
CA VAL A 477 0.01 -25.18 1.56
C VAL A 477 1.10 -25.75 0.66
N ASN A 478 1.21 -27.07 0.59
CA ASN A 478 2.18 -27.79 -0.24
C ASN A 478 1.52 -29.03 -0.87
N PRO A 479 1.62 -29.27 -2.21
CA PRO A 479 2.36 -28.55 -3.26
C PRO A 479 1.48 -27.60 -4.11
N GLN A 480 2.08 -26.94 -5.12
CA GLN A 480 1.52 -25.96 -6.07
C GLN A 480 0.00 -26.05 -6.28
N ALA A 481 -0.75 -25.47 -5.35
CA ALA A 481 -2.19 -25.46 -5.39
C ALA A 481 -2.65 -24.51 -6.51
N PRO A 482 -3.66 -24.88 -7.31
CA PRO A 482 -4.25 -23.96 -8.28
C PRO A 482 -4.71 -22.70 -7.56
N LEU A 483 -4.47 -21.54 -8.18
CA LEU A 483 -4.85 -20.26 -7.58
C LEU A 483 -6.36 -20.19 -7.27
N LEU A 484 -7.18 -20.79 -8.12
CA LEU A 484 -8.62 -20.88 -7.92
C LEU A 484 -9.00 -21.74 -6.70
N SER A 485 -8.31 -22.85 -6.46
CA SER A 485 -8.52 -23.68 -5.27
C SER A 485 -8.13 -22.94 -4.00
N LEU A 486 -7.01 -22.20 -4.04
CA LEU A 486 -6.57 -21.34 -2.93
C LEU A 486 -7.58 -20.21 -2.67
N TRP A 487 -8.11 -19.57 -3.72
CA TRP A 487 -9.16 -18.57 -3.63
C TRP A 487 -10.45 -19.14 -3.01
N ASN A 488 -10.88 -20.32 -3.45
CA ASN A 488 -12.10 -20.95 -2.92
C ASN A 488 -11.96 -21.33 -1.45
N MET A 489 -10.80 -21.86 -1.05
CA MET A 489 -10.46 -22.14 0.35
C MET A 489 -10.47 -20.86 1.20
N ALA A 490 -9.79 -19.82 0.71
CA ALA A 490 -9.71 -18.50 1.33
C ALA A 490 -11.10 -17.86 1.54
N ARG A 491 -11.93 -17.91 0.50
CA ARG A 491 -13.29 -17.38 0.48
C ARG A 491 -14.19 -18.10 1.47
N ALA A 492 -14.16 -19.44 1.48
CA ALA A 492 -14.95 -20.24 2.42
C ALA A 492 -14.60 -19.89 3.88
N ASN A 493 -13.31 -19.72 4.17
CA ASN A 493 -12.85 -19.30 5.48
C ASN A 493 -13.28 -17.87 5.87
N LEU A 494 -13.21 -16.91 4.94
CA LEU A 494 -13.58 -15.52 5.18
C LEU A 494 -15.08 -15.29 5.38
N LEU A 495 -15.92 -16.02 4.63
CA LEU A 495 -17.37 -15.79 4.62
C LEU A 495 -18.13 -16.79 5.50
N ASP A 496 -17.76 -18.06 5.44
CA ASP A 496 -18.49 -19.14 6.12
C ASP A 496 -17.89 -19.45 7.50
N GLY A 497 -16.74 -18.84 7.83
CA GLY A 497 -16.04 -19.04 9.10
C GLY A 497 -15.43 -20.44 9.27
N THR A 498 -15.44 -21.26 8.22
CA THR A 498 -14.90 -22.63 8.26
C THR A 498 -13.41 -22.60 8.60
N PRO A 499 -12.92 -23.38 9.59
CA PRO A 499 -11.50 -23.48 9.90
C PRO A 499 -10.66 -23.78 8.64
N MET A 500 -9.48 -23.17 8.49
CA MET A 500 -8.69 -23.30 7.26
C MET A 500 -8.28 -24.74 6.97
N VAL A 501 -8.13 -25.58 7.99
CA VAL A 501 -7.83 -27.01 7.83
C VAL A 501 -8.96 -27.75 7.12
N GLU A 502 -10.21 -27.49 7.52
CA GLU A 502 -11.40 -28.10 6.93
C GLU A 502 -11.67 -27.53 5.54
N ALA A 503 -11.54 -26.21 5.38
CA ALA A 503 -11.67 -25.55 4.08
C ALA A 503 -10.66 -26.09 3.06
N ALA A 504 -9.43 -26.39 3.49
CA ALA A 504 -8.41 -26.96 2.63
C ALA A 504 -8.71 -28.41 2.24
N ALA A 505 -9.26 -29.21 3.15
CA ALA A 505 -9.65 -30.59 2.89
C ALA A 505 -10.74 -30.70 1.80
N LEU A 506 -11.66 -29.73 1.73
CA LEU A 506 -12.70 -29.66 0.69
C LEU A 506 -12.14 -29.55 -0.73
N TRP A 507 -10.92 -29.01 -0.87
CA TRP A 507 -10.28 -28.72 -2.16
C TRP A 507 -9.01 -29.55 -2.40
N ASP A 508 -8.85 -30.68 -1.69
CA ASP A 508 -7.69 -31.59 -1.73
C ASP A 508 -6.34 -30.88 -1.45
N LEU A 509 -6.39 -29.82 -0.64
CA LEU A 509 -5.21 -29.11 -0.19
C LEU A 509 -4.74 -29.75 1.13
N ARG A 510 -3.43 -29.94 1.28
CA ARG A 510 -2.81 -30.40 2.53
C ARG A 510 -2.19 -29.22 3.27
N PRO A 511 -2.98 -28.48 4.08
CA PRO A 511 -2.47 -27.32 4.78
C PRO A 511 -1.61 -27.76 5.96
N GLN A 512 -0.66 -26.92 6.27
CA GLN A 512 0.10 -26.97 7.50
C GLN A 512 -0.11 -25.64 8.21
N VAL A 513 -0.99 -25.63 9.20
CA VAL A 513 -1.21 -24.47 10.05
C VAL A 513 -0.06 -24.37 11.03
N LEU A 514 0.53 -23.19 11.15
CA LEU A 514 1.53 -22.87 12.15
C LEU A 514 0.90 -22.00 13.23
N ASP A 515 1.02 -22.45 14.47
CA ASP A 515 0.58 -21.71 15.65
C ASP A 515 1.78 -21.31 16.53
N ALA A 516 1.53 -20.45 17.52
CA ALA A 516 2.51 -20.01 18.52
C ALA A 516 3.16 -21.18 19.28
N ASP A 517 2.47 -22.32 19.40
CA ASP A 517 2.97 -23.51 20.08
C ASP A 517 3.98 -24.31 19.22
N ASP A 518 3.88 -24.29 17.88
CA ASP A 518 4.89 -24.90 17.01
C ASP A 518 6.25 -24.22 17.17
N VAL A 519 6.27 -22.90 17.38
CA VAL A 519 7.49 -22.14 17.65
C VAL A 519 8.11 -22.55 19.00
N ARG A 520 7.30 -22.96 19.97
CA ARG A 520 7.76 -23.45 21.28
C ARG A 520 8.27 -24.89 21.22
N GLY A 521 7.70 -25.71 20.34
CA GLY A 521 8.08 -27.12 20.11
C GLY A 521 9.45 -27.32 19.45
N LEU A 522 10.07 -26.25 18.94
CA LEU A 522 11.42 -26.32 18.36
C LEU A 522 12.51 -26.58 19.42
N ALA A 523 13.52 -27.38 19.06
CA ALA A 523 14.70 -27.63 19.90
C ALA A 523 15.33 -26.32 20.41
N GLY A 524 15.86 -26.32 21.63
CA GLY A 524 16.36 -25.09 22.30
C GLY A 524 17.36 -24.27 21.47
N TRP A 525 18.31 -24.94 20.82
CA TRP A 525 19.29 -24.28 19.95
C TRP A 525 18.65 -23.72 18.67
N ARG A 526 17.65 -24.43 18.07
CA ARG A 526 16.89 -23.95 16.91
C ARG A 526 16.08 -22.71 17.24
N ARG A 527 15.49 -22.65 18.45
CA ARG A 527 14.83 -21.44 18.93
C ARG A 527 15.81 -20.28 18.97
N GLY A 528 17.04 -20.50 19.46
CA GLY A 528 18.14 -19.54 19.41
C GLY A 528 18.40 -19.02 17.99
N LEU A 529 18.53 -19.93 17.02
CA LEU A 529 18.72 -19.60 15.60
C LEU A 529 17.57 -18.75 15.05
N VAL A 530 16.32 -19.18 15.25
CA VAL A 530 15.12 -18.42 14.84
C VAL A 530 15.09 -17.04 15.50
N ARG A 531 15.56 -16.89 16.76
CA ARG A 531 15.69 -15.58 17.41
C ARG A 531 16.71 -14.71 16.69
N ALA A 532 17.91 -15.22 16.46
CA ALA A 532 18.99 -14.51 15.80
C ALA A 532 18.57 -14.08 14.39
N TRP A 533 17.89 -14.97 13.66
CA TRP A 533 17.31 -14.72 12.35
C TRP A 533 16.27 -13.60 12.36
N SER A 534 15.26 -13.70 13.22
CA SER A 534 14.26 -12.64 13.35
C SER A 534 14.89 -11.30 13.74
N ALA A 535 15.94 -11.31 14.57
CA ALA A 535 16.67 -10.11 14.95
C ALA A 535 17.49 -9.53 13.79
N ALA A 536 18.12 -10.36 12.97
CA ALA A 536 18.86 -9.92 11.78
C ALA A 536 17.94 -9.24 10.77
N VAL A 537 16.74 -9.79 10.55
CA VAL A 537 15.71 -9.17 9.69
C VAL A 537 15.26 -7.82 10.27
N LEU A 538 14.99 -7.76 11.57
CA LEU A 538 14.62 -6.51 12.26
C LEU A 538 15.75 -5.47 12.28
N ALA A 539 17.01 -5.90 12.18
CA ALA A 539 18.19 -5.06 12.07
C ALA A 539 18.49 -4.65 10.61
N GLN A 540 17.58 -4.94 9.67
CA GLN A 540 17.68 -4.59 8.25
C GLN A 540 18.93 -5.20 7.57
N VAL A 541 19.39 -6.35 8.06
CA VAL A 541 20.48 -7.08 7.37
C VAL A 541 19.92 -7.61 6.05
N PRO A 542 20.59 -7.35 4.90
CA PRO A 542 20.12 -7.84 3.62
C PRO A 542 20.04 -9.37 3.62
N LEU A 543 18.82 -9.92 3.64
CA LEU A 543 18.55 -11.36 3.66
C LEU A 543 19.29 -12.09 2.54
N GLN A 544 19.37 -11.44 1.40
CA GLN A 544 20.06 -11.91 0.22
C GLN A 544 21.57 -12.09 0.45
N ALA A 545 22.22 -11.18 1.18
CA ALA A 545 23.64 -11.31 1.50
C ALA A 545 23.87 -12.54 2.39
N ILE A 546 23.01 -12.76 3.38
CA ILE A 546 23.06 -13.95 4.25
C ILE A 546 22.91 -15.22 3.41
N ASN A 547 21.93 -15.27 2.51
CA ASN A 547 21.71 -16.41 1.62
C ASN A 547 22.96 -16.73 0.78
N LEU A 548 23.53 -15.71 0.12
CA LEU A 548 24.71 -15.87 -0.74
C LEU A 548 25.95 -16.31 0.05
N ILE A 549 26.14 -15.77 1.25
CA ILE A 549 27.25 -16.17 2.14
C ILE A 549 27.11 -17.65 2.55
N LEU A 550 25.89 -18.10 2.88
CA LEU A 550 25.65 -19.48 3.30
C LEU A 550 25.69 -20.48 2.14
N VAL A 551 25.37 -20.04 0.92
CA VAL A 551 25.46 -20.89 -0.29
C VAL A 551 26.90 -21.03 -0.80
N LEU A 552 27.79 -20.08 -0.47
CA LEU A 552 29.18 -20.07 -0.94
C LEU A 552 29.96 -21.36 -0.63
N PRO A 553 29.94 -21.94 0.59
CA PRO A 553 30.57 -23.24 0.87
C PRO A 553 29.99 -24.39 0.05
N VAL A 554 28.69 -24.34 -0.26
CA VAL A 554 28.06 -25.38 -1.10
C VAL A 554 28.58 -25.28 -2.54
N ILE A 555 28.72 -24.07 -3.08
CA ILE A 555 29.35 -23.85 -4.39
C ILE A 555 30.78 -24.40 -4.38
N ALA A 556 31.56 -24.08 -3.33
CA ALA A 556 32.94 -24.55 -3.20
C ALA A 556 33.02 -26.08 -3.21
N CYS A 557 32.15 -26.74 -2.45
CA CYS A 557 32.05 -28.20 -2.41
C CYS A 557 31.76 -28.78 -3.81
N ILE A 558 30.79 -28.22 -4.55
CA ILE A 558 30.46 -28.66 -5.91
C ILE A 558 31.69 -28.51 -6.83
N VAL A 559 32.38 -27.37 -6.77
CA VAL A 559 33.59 -27.13 -7.58
C VAL A 559 34.70 -28.12 -7.22
N VAL A 560 34.89 -28.44 -5.94
CA VAL A 560 35.84 -29.47 -5.48
C VAL A 560 35.46 -30.85 -6.02
N ILE A 561 34.18 -31.20 -6.09
CA ILE A 561 33.72 -32.45 -6.70
C ILE A 561 34.07 -32.49 -8.19
N PHE A 562 33.78 -31.44 -8.96
CA PHE A 562 34.14 -31.41 -10.38
C PHE A 562 35.64 -31.49 -10.64
N ARG A 563 36.44 -30.83 -9.79
CA ARG A 563 37.90 -30.81 -9.94
C ARG A 563 38.55 -32.12 -9.49
N SER A 564 38.17 -32.62 -8.32
CA SER A 564 38.81 -33.78 -7.68
C SER A 564 38.19 -35.10 -8.12
N VAL A 565 36.86 -35.15 -8.29
CA VAL A 565 36.11 -36.38 -8.62
C VAL A 565 35.97 -36.59 -10.11
N VAL A 566 35.45 -35.58 -10.81
CA VAL A 566 35.26 -35.67 -12.27
C VAL A 566 36.59 -35.51 -13.00
N GLY A 567 37.44 -34.57 -12.54
CA GLY A 567 38.73 -34.28 -13.13
C GLY A 567 38.71 -33.16 -14.18
N ILE A 568 37.73 -32.25 -14.10
CA ILE A 568 37.64 -31.10 -15.01
C ILE A 568 38.63 -30.03 -14.56
N GLU A 569 39.52 -29.62 -15.47
CA GLU A 569 40.46 -28.53 -15.23
C GLU A 569 39.80 -27.16 -15.48
N THR A 570 39.92 -26.27 -14.49
CA THR A 570 39.35 -24.91 -14.47
C THR A 570 40.40 -23.87 -14.06
N PHE A 571 40.10 -22.57 -14.23
CA PHE A 571 40.95 -21.48 -13.74
C PHE A 571 40.98 -21.42 -12.20
N GLY A 572 41.80 -22.27 -11.58
CA GLY A 572 41.82 -22.43 -10.14
C GLY A 572 40.49 -22.95 -9.58
N THR A 573 40.36 -22.93 -8.26
CA THR A 573 39.10 -23.25 -7.55
C THR A 573 38.26 -22.00 -7.29
N PHE A 574 38.91 -20.83 -7.18
CA PHE A 574 38.26 -19.57 -6.79
C PHE A 574 37.41 -18.96 -7.92
N ALA A 575 37.91 -18.98 -9.16
CA ALA A 575 37.19 -18.35 -10.27
C ALA A 575 35.84 -19.03 -10.57
N PRO A 576 35.73 -20.38 -10.64
CA PRO A 576 34.44 -21.02 -10.82
C PRO A 576 33.44 -20.72 -9.70
N VAL A 577 33.89 -20.67 -8.44
CA VAL A 577 33.03 -20.38 -7.29
C VAL A 577 32.38 -19.01 -7.42
N ILE A 578 33.17 -17.99 -7.77
CA ILE A 578 32.67 -16.62 -7.86
C ILE A 578 31.84 -16.39 -9.12
N VAL A 579 32.26 -16.95 -10.26
CA VAL A 579 31.48 -16.84 -11.49
C VAL A 579 30.12 -17.53 -11.31
N SER A 580 30.05 -18.63 -10.57
CA SER A 580 28.78 -19.25 -10.17
C SER A 580 27.92 -18.30 -9.31
N LEU A 581 28.52 -17.61 -8.34
CA LEU A 581 27.82 -16.61 -7.51
C LEU A 581 27.27 -15.45 -8.36
N ALA A 582 28.03 -15.02 -9.38
CA ALA A 582 27.58 -14.02 -10.34
C ALA A 582 26.36 -14.51 -11.14
N PHE A 583 26.36 -15.76 -11.57
CA PHE A 583 25.21 -16.36 -12.27
C PHE A 583 24.00 -16.47 -11.36
N LEU A 584 24.17 -16.75 -10.06
CA LEU A 584 23.04 -16.74 -9.11
C LEU A 584 22.38 -15.37 -9.00
N MET A 585 23.15 -14.28 -9.10
CA MET A 585 22.59 -12.91 -9.08
C MET A 585 21.99 -12.47 -10.42
N THR A 586 22.63 -12.83 -11.54
CA THR A 586 22.28 -12.31 -12.88
C THR A 586 21.38 -13.25 -13.68
N GLY A 587 21.27 -14.52 -13.27
CA GLY A 587 20.69 -15.61 -14.05
C GLY A 587 21.72 -16.23 -15.01
N LEU A 588 21.52 -17.51 -15.38
CA LEU A 588 22.46 -18.24 -16.23
C LEU A 588 22.64 -17.63 -17.63
N VAL A 589 21.55 -17.28 -18.30
CA VAL A 589 21.59 -16.77 -19.68
C VAL A 589 22.29 -15.41 -19.74
N TRP A 590 21.80 -14.45 -18.96
CA TRP A 590 22.37 -13.10 -18.92
C TRP A 590 23.77 -13.09 -18.31
N GLY A 591 24.01 -13.89 -17.27
CA GLY A 591 25.32 -14.08 -16.68
C GLY A 591 26.33 -14.60 -17.70
N ALA A 592 25.98 -15.63 -18.49
CA ALA A 592 26.85 -16.17 -19.53
C ALA A 592 27.11 -15.15 -20.65
N VAL A 593 26.09 -14.41 -21.10
CA VAL A 593 26.25 -13.35 -22.11
C VAL A 593 27.19 -12.26 -21.60
N ILE A 594 26.96 -11.73 -20.40
CA ILE A 594 27.81 -10.72 -19.76
C ILE A 594 29.24 -11.26 -19.60
N PHE A 595 29.38 -12.51 -19.17
CA PHE A 595 30.68 -13.16 -19.02
C PHE A 595 31.45 -13.20 -20.34
N CYS A 596 30.80 -13.68 -21.41
CA CYS A 596 31.41 -13.78 -22.74
C CYS A 596 31.79 -12.41 -23.31
N VAL A 597 30.93 -11.40 -23.16
CA VAL A 597 31.20 -10.03 -23.62
C VAL A 597 32.38 -9.42 -22.86
N ILE A 598 32.40 -9.54 -21.53
CA ILE A 598 33.50 -9.00 -20.71
C ILE A 598 34.83 -9.69 -21.01
N VAL A 599 34.86 -11.02 -21.03
CA VAL A 599 36.10 -11.75 -21.31
C VAL A 599 36.58 -11.47 -22.73
N GLY A 600 35.69 -11.53 -23.72
CA GLY A 600 36.03 -11.25 -25.12
C GLY A 600 36.61 -9.85 -25.31
N PHE A 601 35.94 -8.83 -24.76
CA PHE A 601 36.41 -7.45 -24.83
C PHE A 601 37.72 -7.23 -24.06
N GLY A 602 37.87 -7.84 -22.88
CA GLY A 602 39.09 -7.78 -22.09
C GLY A 602 40.30 -8.36 -22.80
N VAL A 603 40.13 -9.47 -23.53
CA VAL A 603 41.18 -10.08 -24.36
C VAL A 603 41.57 -9.18 -25.53
N VAL A 604 40.58 -8.63 -26.25
CA VAL A 604 40.82 -7.72 -27.37
C VAL A 604 41.57 -6.47 -26.90
N MET A 605 41.10 -5.82 -25.82
CA MET A 605 41.77 -4.62 -25.31
C MET A 605 43.16 -4.94 -24.78
N ARG A 606 43.36 -6.08 -24.13
CA ARG A 606 44.70 -6.48 -23.68
C ARG A 606 45.66 -6.66 -24.85
N SER A 607 45.22 -7.24 -25.96
CA SER A 607 46.03 -7.31 -27.18
C SER A 607 46.41 -5.92 -27.70
N ALA A 608 45.50 -4.94 -27.64
CA ALA A 608 45.80 -3.56 -27.97
C ALA A 608 46.82 -2.93 -26.99
N LEU A 609 46.65 -3.13 -25.68
CA LEU A 609 47.52 -2.61 -24.62
C LEU A 609 48.93 -3.23 -24.62
N GLN A 610 49.08 -4.47 -25.11
CA GLN A 610 50.39 -5.11 -25.26
C GLN A 610 51.31 -4.34 -26.21
N ARG A 611 50.76 -3.61 -27.20
CA ARG A 611 51.55 -2.74 -28.10
C ARG A 611 52.23 -1.59 -27.35
N PHE A 612 51.64 -1.16 -26.23
CA PHE A 612 52.12 -0.02 -25.44
C PHE A 612 53.16 -0.40 -24.36
N ARG A 613 53.57 -1.68 -24.28
CA ARG A 613 54.62 -2.18 -23.35
C ARG A 613 54.47 -1.71 -21.89
N ILE A 614 53.23 -1.63 -21.40
CA ILE A 614 52.90 -1.16 -20.04
C ILE A 614 53.22 -2.24 -18.99
N GLN A 615 53.66 -1.83 -17.79
CA GLN A 615 53.87 -2.68 -16.61
C GLN A 615 52.59 -3.44 -16.22
N LEU A 616 52.72 -4.67 -15.69
CA LEU A 616 51.59 -5.54 -15.35
C LEU A 616 50.57 -4.88 -14.42
N VAL A 617 51.04 -4.19 -13.37
CA VAL A 617 50.17 -3.54 -12.37
C VAL A 617 49.29 -2.46 -13.01
N ALA A 618 49.89 -1.57 -13.81
CA ALA A 618 49.16 -0.52 -14.51
C ALA A 618 48.20 -1.09 -15.57
N ARG A 619 48.57 -2.21 -16.21
CA ARG A 619 47.69 -2.91 -17.16
C ARG A 619 46.43 -3.47 -16.50
N LEU A 620 46.54 -4.05 -15.30
CA LEU A 620 45.39 -4.55 -14.54
C LEU A 620 44.46 -3.41 -14.13
N ALA A 621 45.01 -2.27 -13.70
CA ALA A 621 44.20 -1.09 -13.38
C ALA A 621 43.42 -0.56 -14.59
N VAL A 622 44.06 -0.47 -15.77
CA VAL A 622 43.40 -0.06 -17.02
C VAL A 622 42.30 -1.05 -17.42
N LEU A 623 42.55 -2.34 -17.25
CA LEU A 623 41.57 -3.38 -17.55
C LEU A 623 40.32 -3.26 -16.66
N ILE A 624 40.50 -3.07 -15.35
CA ILE A 624 39.38 -2.85 -14.41
C ILE A 624 38.60 -1.59 -14.80
N ALA A 625 39.28 -0.47 -15.05
CA ALA A 625 38.63 0.78 -15.44
C ALA A 625 37.78 0.63 -16.72
N LEU A 626 38.32 -0.10 -17.69
CA LEU A 626 37.62 -0.36 -18.95
C LEU A 626 36.39 -1.26 -18.76
N VAL A 627 36.52 -2.35 -18.00
CA VAL A 627 35.40 -3.24 -17.68
C VAL A 627 34.31 -2.48 -16.93
N SER A 628 34.69 -1.56 -16.03
CA SER A 628 33.78 -0.65 -15.34
C SER A 628 32.99 0.23 -16.31
N VAL A 629 33.66 0.88 -17.28
CA VAL A 629 33.01 1.72 -18.30
C VAL A 629 32.07 0.90 -19.19
N MET A 630 32.50 -0.27 -19.63
CA MET A 630 31.70 -1.13 -20.49
C MET A 630 30.43 -1.61 -19.79
N MET A 631 30.51 -1.99 -18.52
CA MET A 631 29.32 -2.33 -17.73
C MET A 631 28.41 -1.13 -17.49
N ALA A 632 28.95 0.05 -17.19
CA ALA A 632 28.12 1.25 -17.09
C ALA A 632 27.34 1.49 -18.40
N GLY A 633 28.01 1.30 -19.54
CA GLY A 633 27.36 1.31 -20.86
C GLY A 633 26.27 0.24 -21.00
N LEU A 634 26.55 -1.01 -20.62
CA LEU A 634 25.58 -2.11 -20.67
C LEU A 634 24.38 -1.91 -19.73
N THR A 635 24.59 -1.29 -18.55
CA THR A 635 23.50 -0.91 -17.64
C THR A 635 22.60 0.16 -18.26
N VAL A 636 23.19 1.19 -18.90
CA VAL A 636 22.45 2.24 -19.61
C VAL A 636 21.67 1.64 -20.78
N VAL A 637 22.29 0.78 -21.59
CA VAL A 637 21.62 0.06 -22.69
C VAL A 637 20.50 -0.84 -22.14
N GLY A 638 20.74 -1.52 -21.03
CA GLY A 638 19.74 -2.30 -20.31
C GLY A 638 18.53 -1.49 -19.86
N ALA A 639 18.77 -0.25 -19.40
CA ALA A 639 17.71 0.69 -19.05
C ALA A 639 16.87 1.10 -20.25
N TYR A 640 17.50 1.38 -21.39
CA TYR A 640 16.79 1.69 -22.64
C TYR A 640 15.98 0.51 -23.19
N LEU A 641 16.49 -0.72 -23.07
CA LEU A 641 15.82 -1.93 -23.53
C LEU A 641 14.81 -2.51 -22.53
N GLY A 642 14.68 -1.93 -21.32
CA GLY A 642 13.79 -2.45 -20.27
C GLY A 642 14.21 -3.81 -19.70
N VAL A 643 15.47 -4.21 -19.89
CA VAL A 643 15.97 -5.52 -19.44
C VAL A 643 16.44 -5.41 -17.98
N GLY A 644 15.57 -5.83 -17.05
CA GLY A 644 15.85 -5.80 -15.61
C GLY A 644 17.16 -6.50 -15.18
N ALA A 645 17.58 -7.53 -15.93
CA ALA A 645 18.84 -8.24 -15.68
C ALA A 645 20.09 -7.36 -15.83
N LEU A 646 20.04 -6.41 -16.78
CA LEU A 646 21.12 -5.46 -17.03
C LEU A 646 21.06 -4.24 -16.08
N LEU A 647 19.91 -4.00 -15.43
CA LEU A 647 19.70 -2.88 -14.51
C LEU A 647 20.24 -3.13 -13.09
N ASN A 648 20.24 -4.38 -12.62
CA ASN A 648 20.73 -4.75 -11.29
C ASN A 648 22.07 -5.52 -11.35
N VAL A 649 23.01 -5.07 -12.18
CA VAL A 649 24.34 -5.71 -12.26
C VAL A 649 25.14 -5.38 -11.00
N SER A 650 25.54 -6.42 -10.26
CA SER A 650 26.35 -6.28 -9.05
C SER A 650 27.81 -5.93 -9.38
N ILE A 651 28.41 -5.04 -8.58
CA ILE A 651 29.82 -4.61 -8.70
C ILE A 651 30.78 -5.78 -8.42
N PHE A 652 30.39 -6.75 -7.58
CA PHE A 652 31.28 -7.82 -7.14
C PHE A 652 31.72 -8.77 -8.27
N PRO A 653 30.79 -9.37 -9.06
CA PRO A 653 31.15 -10.12 -10.26
C PRO A 653 32.08 -9.37 -11.21
N MET A 654 31.84 -8.08 -11.42
CA MET A 654 32.61 -7.24 -12.34
C MET A 654 34.10 -7.17 -11.97
N VAL A 655 34.43 -6.88 -10.71
CA VAL A 655 35.83 -6.81 -10.26
C VAL A 655 36.53 -8.16 -10.42
N ILE A 656 35.81 -9.26 -10.20
CA ILE A 656 36.37 -10.60 -10.26
C ILE A 656 36.54 -11.09 -11.71
N MET A 657 35.72 -10.63 -12.64
CA MET A 657 35.92 -10.87 -14.08
C MET A 657 37.28 -10.35 -14.58
N SER A 658 37.84 -9.31 -13.94
CA SER A 658 39.21 -8.87 -14.23
C SER A 658 40.25 -9.96 -13.95
N ASN A 659 40.09 -10.71 -12.85
CA ASN A 659 40.98 -11.83 -12.51
C ASN A 659 40.80 -12.99 -13.52
N VAL A 660 39.57 -13.24 -13.98
CA VAL A 660 39.33 -14.24 -15.04
C VAL A 660 40.02 -13.84 -16.35
N ILE A 661 39.95 -12.57 -16.76
CA ILE A 661 40.66 -12.06 -17.94
C ILE A 661 42.18 -12.19 -17.77
N GLU A 662 42.70 -11.91 -16.57
CA GLU A 662 44.11 -12.07 -16.26
C GLU A 662 44.57 -13.52 -16.41
N ASN A 663 43.89 -14.45 -15.74
CA ASN A 663 44.19 -15.89 -15.80
C ASN A 663 44.03 -16.45 -17.21
N PHE A 664 43.01 -16.01 -17.95
CA PHE A 664 42.84 -16.37 -19.35
C PHE A 664 44.05 -15.94 -20.17
N THR A 665 44.52 -14.70 -19.97
CA THR A 665 45.58 -14.18 -20.83
C THR A 665 46.96 -14.71 -20.45
N THR A 666 47.23 -14.97 -19.18
CA THR A 666 48.47 -15.67 -18.78
C THR A 666 48.48 -17.08 -19.38
N THR A 667 47.38 -17.81 -19.26
CA THR A 667 47.20 -19.13 -19.87
C THR A 667 47.34 -19.08 -21.40
N GLN A 668 46.80 -18.05 -22.06
CA GLN A 668 46.93 -17.87 -23.50
C GLN A 668 48.39 -17.68 -23.92
N VAL A 669 49.19 -16.97 -23.12
CA VAL A 669 50.61 -16.73 -23.38
C VAL A 669 51.46 -17.97 -23.08
N GLU A 670 51.15 -18.72 -22.01
CA GLU A 670 51.93 -19.87 -21.57
C GLU A 670 51.61 -21.16 -22.34
N LEU A 671 50.33 -21.45 -22.55
CA LEU A 671 49.84 -22.73 -23.10
C LEU A 671 49.17 -22.59 -24.48
N GLY A 672 49.02 -21.36 -24.97
CA GLY A 672 48.40 -21.04 -26.25
C GLY A 672 46.88 -20.86 -26.20
N THR A 673 46.33 -20.22 -27.24
CA THR A 673 44.91 -19.84 -27.33
C THR A 673 43.94 -21.02 -27.25
N ARG A 674 44.30 -22.18 -27.82
CA ARG A 674 43.45 -23.38 -27.81
C ARG A 674 43.21 -23.89 -26.39
N GLU A 675 44.26 -23.92 -25.58
CA GLU A 675 44.15 -24.42 -24.20
C GLU A 675 43.44 -23.40 -23.31
N ALA A 676 43.71 -22.10 -23.50
CA ALA A 676 42.99 -21.04 -22.79
C ALA A 676 41.47 -21.10 -23.05
N ILE A 677 41.03 -21.28 -24.31
CA ILE A 677 39.60 -21.43 -24.64
C ILE A 677 39.02 -22.71 -24.01
N ARG A 678 39.76 -23.82 -24.02
CA ARG A 678 39.32 -25.08 -23.39
C ARG A 678 39.09 -24.91 -21.88
N LEU A 679 40.02 -24.25 -21.18
CA LEU A 679 39.92 -23.94 -19.76
C LEU A 679 38.76 -22.98 -19.45
N THR A 680 38.53 -21.96 -20.28
CA THR A 680 37.36 -21.06 -20.16
C THR A 680 36.06 -21.82 -20.30
N ARG A 681 35.95 -22.69 -21.32
CA ARG A 681 34.75 -23.49 -21.56
C ARG A 681 34.49 -24.45 -20.40
N ASN A 682 35.52 -25.13 -19.89
CA ASN A 682 35.41 -26.01 -18.73
C ASN A 682 34.96 -25.24 -17.48
N THR A 683 35.55 -24.06 -17.23
CA THR A 683 35.18 -23.18 -16.12
C THR A 683 33.71 -22.76 -16.24
N LEU A 684 33.27 -22.33 -17.42
CA LEU A 684 31.88 -21.95 -17.67
C LEU A 684 30.91 -23.13 -17.47
N LEU A 685 31.27 -24.34 -17.89
CA LEU A 685 30.48 -25.55 -17.71
C LEU A 685 30.31 -25.88 -16.23
N VAL A 686 31.39 -25.83 -15.45
CA VAL A 686 31.33 -26.04 -13.99
C VAL A 686 30.46 -24.96 -13.33
N CYS A 687 30.57 -23.69 -13.75
CA CYS A 687 29.74 -22.62 -13.21
C CYS A 687 28.25 -22.81 -13.52
N ALA A 688 27.92 -23.24 -14.74
CA ALA A 688 26.55 -23.56 -15.13
C ALA A 688 26.00 -24.73 -14.32
N ALA A 689 26.80 -25.78 -14.09
CA ALA A 689 26.42 -26.92 -13.25
C ALA A 689 26.17 -26.50 -11.79
N CYS A 690 27.05 -25.66 -11.21
CA CYS A 690 26.84 -25.09 -9.88
C CYS A 690 25.53 -24.30 -9.79
N TYR A 691 25.28 -23.41 -10.76
CA TYR A 691 24.06 -22.63 -10.83
C TYR A 691 22.81 -23.52 -10.89
N LEU A 692 22.77 -24.49 -11.81
CA LEU A 692 21.62 -25.38 -11.97
C LEU A 692 21.39 -26.25 -10.74
N THR A 693 22.46 -26.73 -10.10
CA THR A 693 22.36 -27.53 -8.88
C THR A 693 21.75 -26.72 -7.73
N ILE A 694 22.16 -25.46 -7.59
CA ILE A 694 21.69 -24.57 -6.51
C ILE A 694 20.28 -24.05 -6.78
N GLU A 695 19.96 -23.78 -8.04
CA GLU A 695 18.61 -23.37 -8.43
C GLU A 695 17.62 -24.54 -8.39
N TRP A 696 18.10 -25.78 -8.45
CA TRP A 696 17.25 -26.96 -8.28
C TRP A 696 16.54 -26.91 -6.92
N GLY A 697 15.19 -26.93 -6.99
CA GLY A 697 14.28 -26.48 -5.94
C GLY A 697 14.56 -27.07 -4.57
N GLY A 698 15.21 -26.28 -3.71
CA GLY A 698 15.32 -26.57 -2.29
C GLY A 698 16.69 -26.30 -1.66
N ILE A 699 17.82 -26.38 -2.38
CA ILE A 699 19.15 -26.32 -1.73
C ILE A 699 19.36 -25.02 -0.97
N GLN A 700 19.08 -23.87 -1.60
CA GLN A 700 19.20 -22.57 -0.93
C GLN A 700 18.32 -22.49 0.32
N SER A 701 17.05 -22.91 0.23
CA SER A 701 16.15 -22.88 1.39
C SER A 701 16.52 -23.85 2.50
N ILE A 702 17.10 -25.00 2.14
CA ILE A 702 17.58 -26.00 3.10
C ILE A 702 18.78 -25.43 3.84
N VAL A 703 19.80 -24.94 3.12
CA VAL A 703 20.99 -24.33 3.72
C VAL A 703 20.61 -23.15 4.61
N LEU A 704 19.60 -22.40 4.19
CA LEU A 704 19.18 -21.19 4.87
C LEU A 704 18.30 -21.50 6.11
N SER A 705 17.46 -22.52 6.05
CA SER A 705 16.66 -23.01 7.20
C SER A 705 17.46 -23.89 8.15
N PHE A 706 18.47 -24.59 7.63
CA PHE A 706 19.29 -25.59 8.31
C PHE A 706 20.79 -25.30 8.02
N PRO A 707 21.35 -24.20 8.56
CA PRO A 707 22.76 -23.88 8.35
C PRO A 707 23.71 -24.95 8.90
N GLU A 708 23.24 -25.84 9.80
CA GLU A 708 23.98 -27.02 10.24
C GLU A 708 24.37 -27.98 9.10
N VAL A 709 23.66 -27.94 7.97
CA VAL A 709 24.02 -28.72 6.76
C VAL A 709 25.42 -28.37 6.27
N LEU A 710 25.88 -27.13 6.52
CA LEU A 710 27.23 -26.70 6.17
C LEU A 710 28.32 -27.51 6.90
N ILE A 711 28.05 -28.02 8.10
CA ILE A 711 28.99 -28.90 8.80
C ILE A 711 29.16 -30.21 8.01
N GLY A 712 28.07 -30.74 7.46
CA GLY A 712 28.09 -31.90 6.56
C GLY A 712 28.83 -31.60 5.26
N VAL A 713 28.65 -30.39 4.70
CA VAL A 713 29.37 -29.93 3.50
C VAL A 713 30.88 -29.89 3.77
N VAL A 714 31.31 -29.31 4.89
CA VAL A 714 32.73 -29.29 5.28
C VAL A 714 33.28 -30.69 5.50
N ALA A 715 32.51 -31.58 6.16
CA ALA A 715 32.92 -32.97 6.33
C ALA A 715 33.09 -33.70 4.99
N LEU A 716 32.19 -33.43 4.03
CA LEU A 716 32.28 -33.95 2.67
C LEU A 716 33.49 -33.39 1.92
N GLU A 717 33.79 -32.10 2.04
CA GLU A 717 35.00 -31.49 1.47
C GLU A 717 36.28 -32.14 2.02
N ILE A 718 36.34 -32.40 3.33
CA ILE A 718 37.47 -33.11 3.95
C ILE A 718 37.57 -34.55 3.43
N ALA A 719 36.43 -35.25 3.27
CA ALA A 719 36.41 -36.61 2.74
C ALA A 719 36.89 -36.66 1.28
N ILE A 720 36.45 -35.73 0.43
CA ILE A 720 36.90 -35.61 -0.96
C ILE A 720 38.37 -35.20 -1.02
N GLY A 721 38.84 -34.34 -0.11
CA GLY A 721 40.25 -33.96 -0.01
C GLY A 721 41.17 -35.14 0.32
N LYS A 722 40.64 -36.18 0.97
CA LYS A 722 41.35 -37.45 1.24
C LYS A 722 41.21 -38.48 0.12
N TRP A 723 40.44 -38.18 -0.93
CA TRP A 723 40.17 -39.12 -2.00
C TRP A 723 41.43 -39.34 -2.85
N ARG A 724 41.89 -40.60 -2.89
CA ARG A 724 43.08 -41.06 -3.64
C ARG A 724 42.72 -41.84 -4.92
N GLY A 725 41.44 -41.86 -5.30
CA GLY A 725 40.96 -42.57 -6.49
C GLY A 725 41.38 -41.88 -7.81
N LEU A 726 41.36 -42.64 -8.91
CA LEU A 726 41.50 -42.10 -10.26
C LEU A 726 40.26 -41.23 -10.60
N ARG A 727 40.47 -40.15 -11.34
CA ARG A 727 39.38 -39.25 -11.75
C ARG A 727 38.44 -39.97 -12.72
N LEU A 728 37.13 -39.67 -12.71
CA LEU A 728 36.17 -40.28 -13.63
C LEU A 728 36.57 -40.12 -15.11
N LEU A 729 37.10 -38.95 -15.49
CA LEU A 729 37.58 -38.71 -16.84
C LEU A 729 38.86 -39.50 -17.19
N GLU A 730 39.67 -39.85 -16.19
CA GLU A 730 40.83 -40.75 -16.39
C GLU A 730 40.35 -42.18 -16.64
N TYR A 731 39.30 -42.62 -15.94
CA TYR A 731 38.71 -43.94 -16.18
C TYR A 731 38.22 -44.10 -17.63
N LEU A 732 37.58 -43.07 -18.18
CA LEU A 732 37.18 -43.05 -19.59
C LEU A 732 38.38 -43.02 -20.54
N ARG A 733 39.41 -42.21 -20.24
CA ARG A 733 40.64 -42.09 -21.06
C ARG A 733 41.49 -43.36 -21.07
N PHE A 734 41.52 -44.11 -19.96
CA PHE A 734 42.31 -45.34 -19.81
C PHE A 734 41.49 -46.61 -20.05
N SER A 735 40.19 -46.51 -20.34
CA SER A 735 39.34 -47.66 -20.69
C SER A 735 39.82 -48.40 -21.94
N ASP A 736 40.48 -47.69 -22.87
CA ASP A 736 41.05 -48.28 -24.09
C ASP A 736 42.31 -49.12 -23.83
N LEU A 737 43.01 -48.92 -22.70
CA LEU A 737 44.18 -49.72 -22.30
C LEU A 737 43.80 -51.01 -21.53
N GLY A 738 42.54 -51.14 -21.12
CA GLY A 738 41.99 -52.34 -20.46
C GLY A 738 41.42 -53.39 -21.43
N ARG A 739 41.40 -53.11 -22.74
CA ARG A 739 41.08 -54.13 -23.75
C ARG A 739 42.31 -55.04 -23.92
N PRO A 740 42.20 -56.36 -23.71
CA PRO A 740 43.33 -57.26 -23.85
C PRO A 740 43.87 -57.18 -25.29
N ALA A 741 45.14 -56.81 -25.42
CA ALA A 741 45.85 -56.88 -26.69
C ALA A 741 46.08 -58.37 -27.05
N GLY A 742 45.54 -58.78 -28.21
CA GLY A 742 45.98 -59.98 -28.93
C GLY A 742 45.21 -61.26 -28.64
N THR A 743 44.26 -61.59 -29.53
CA THR A 743 44.13 -62.98 -30.01
C THR A 743 44.59 -62.96 -31.47
N PRO A 744 45.59 -63.76 -31.89
CA PRO A 744 45.94 -63.88 -33.30
C PRO A 744 44.79 -64.59 -34.03
N SER A 745 44.42 -64.05 -35.19
CA SER A 745 43.46 -64.66 -36.11
C SER A 745 43.96 -66.01 -36.63
N PRO A 746 43.14 -67.07 -36.65
CA PRO A 746 43.41 -68.27 -37.46
C PRO A 746 43.25 -68.01 -38.96
#